data_AF-A9I4T7-F1
#
_entry.id   AF-A9I4T7-F1
#
_cell.length_a   1.000
_cell.length_b   1.000
_cell.length_c   1.000
_cell.angle_alpha   90.00
_cell.angle_beta   90.00
_cell.angle_gamma   90.00
#
_symmetry.space_group_name_H-M   'P 1'
#
loop_
_entity.id
_entity.type
_entity.pdbx_description
1 polymer ?
#
loop_
_entity_poly.entity_id
_entity_poly.type
_entity_poly.pdbx_seq_one_letter_code
_entity_poly.pdbx_strand_id
1 'polypeptide(L)'
;MSTVRPLAAAAADALAWLRARVAAGAHLRLDSRDVAAGDVFVACSGGSADGRAFIGQALARGAAAVLCQAPAPGDVATDARVRAVPDLRELLGELADDWYGRPSAALSVVAVTGTNGKTSCVQWVAQTLTDAGKPCGSIGTLGAMLPDGRTLGGELTTPDVLSMHRILAAMRAAGAQAVALEASSIGIEQGRLDGVRIAVAGFTNLTRDHLDYHGSMERYEQAKARLFQWPGLAAAVINADDAAGERLLRTLPRGLALGYTQQDVPTAFQARELQATAHGQVFTLATPDGEAQVVTSLLGRHNVSNLLLVAGVLYKLGWPLAQLARALAATRPVAGRLQVVSPLPLRALGATGRGPLVVVDYSHTPDSLARALAALRPVADARGGRLVCLFGCGGERDTGKRPEMGRIAADLADKITVSSDNPRGEDPAAIIAQIVAGIPRGARLQVEADRARAIMQTIWAADPDDVVLLAGKGHETYQDAGGVKLPFDDREWARLALLLPHAGALSTDTRSIGANEVFLALTGEQFDGHAYLAQAESAGACAAIVAHPVDGASLPQLVLGDTRQALQRIGAAWRARYSLPVIGVAGSNGKTTTKEMIAAILADWQGEAGRLATAGNFNNDIGVPLTLLRLRAQHRAAVIELGMNHPGEIAVLAALAAPSVALVTNAQREHQEFMHSVEAVAQENGASIEALPEDGVAVFPGDDPHCGIWEAQAGARRVLRFGLQPGLDVYAEQIDATPHDTRCRVVTPAGSADLVLPVAGLHNLRNALAAIAAALAAGAPLAGAVRALSAFSAVAGRMQRQTLDDGTILIDDTYNANPDSVRAAVDVLARLPAPRALVLGDMGEVGDNGPAMHREVGEYARQHGIDTLYTLGEASRDSAAAFGPGALACASVDEIVAALRGARPASLLVKGSRFMRMERVVKVLVTNNNKTTAERQGDPHAA
;
A
#
# COMPACT_ATOMS: atom_id res chain seq x y z
N MET A 1 3.29 -59.31 29.07
CA MET A 1 1.85 -59.26 28.73
C MET A 1 1.07 -58.92 30.00
N SER A 2 0.10 -58.00 29.92
CA SER A 2 -0.92 -57.64 30.95
C SER A 2 -0.84 -56.28 31.67
N THR A 3 -0.75 -55.17 30.92
CA THR A 3 -1.25 -53.84 31.38
C THR A 3 -1.98 -53.02 30.29
N VAL A 4 -2.02 -53.46 29.03
CA VAL A 4 -2.60 -52.70 27.90
C VAL A 4 -4.13 -52.87 27.74
N ARG A 5 -4.77 -53.83 28.44
CA ARG A 5 -6.21 -54.14 28.29
C ARG A 5 -7.24 -53.15 28.88
N PRO A 6 -6.96 -52.35 29.94
CA PRO A 6 -8.00 -51.49 30.54
C PRO A 6 -8.38 -50.25 29.71
N LEU A 7 -7.38 -49.55 29.14
CA LEU A 7 -7.58 -48.27 28.44
C LEU A 7 -8.32 -48.46 27.10
N ALA A 8 -7.96 -49.48 26.32
CA ALA A 8 -8.64 -49.80 25.06
C ALA A 8 -10.12 -50.18 25.27
N ALA A 9 -10.45 -50.83 26.39
CA ALA A 9 -11.83 -51.15 26.74
C ALA A 9 -12.64 -49.88 27.10
N ALA A 10 -12.03 -48.92 27.81
CA ALA A 10 -12.66 -47.64 28.15
C ALA A 10 -12.88 -46.76 26.91
N ALA A 11 -11.93 -46.71 25.98
CA ALA A 11 -12.09 -46.02 24.69
C ALA A 11 -13.22 -46.64 23.86
N ALA A 12 -13.27 -47.98 23.77
CA ALA A 12 -14.32 -48.70 23.05
C ALA A 12 -15.73 -48.45 23.63
N ASP A 13 -15.87 -48.43 24.97
CA ASP A 13 -17.13 -48.12 25.65
C ASP A 13 -17.58 -46.68 25.35
N ALA A 14 -16.68 -45.70 25.47
CA ALA A 14 -16.98 -44.31 25.16
C ALA A 14 -17.39 -44.12 23.69
N LEU A 15 -16.73 -44.80 22.75
CA LEU A 15 -17.08 -44.76 21.33
C LEU A 15 -18.43 -45.42 21.03
N ALA A 16 -18.71 -46.57 21.63
CA ALA A 16 -20.00 -47.23 21.49
C ALA A 16 -21.13 -46.34 22.03
N TRP A 17 -20.89 -45.67 23.15
CA TRP A 17 -21.81 -44.72 23.74
C TRP A 17 -22.07 -43.50 22.83
N LEU A 18 -21.02 -42.93 22.22
CA LEU A 18 -21.13 -41.84 21.26
C LEU A 18 -21.89 -42.27 19.99
N ARG A 19 -21.51 -43.38 19.37
CA ARG A 19 -22.14 -43.88 18.12
C ARG A 19 -23.64 -44.16 18.25
N ALA A 20 -24.11 -44.45 19.47
CA ALA A 20 -25.54 -44.64 19.75
C ALA A 20 -26.33 -43.32 19.87
N ARG A 21 -25.67 -42.16 19.97
CA ARG A 21 -26.30 -40.87 20.33
C ARG A 21 -26.05 -39.75 19.34
N VAL A 22 -24.90 -39.76 18.67
CA VAL A 22 -24.50 -38.71 17.74
C VAL A 22 -24.33 -39.25 16.33
N ALA A 23 -24.59 -38.40 15.33
CA ALA A 23 -24.42 -38.78 13.94
C ALA A 23 -22.95 -39.14 13.66
N ALA A 24 -22.72 -40.10 12.75
CA ALA A 24 -21.37 -40.50 12.36
C ALA A 24 -20.50 -39.36 11.78
N GLY A 25 -21.14 -38.26 11.31
CA GLY A 25 -20.47 -37.06 10.83
C GLY A 25 -20.14 -36.01 11.90
N ALA A 26 -20.55 -36.20 13.16
CA ALA A 26 -20.29 -35.22 14.23
C ALA A 26 -18.79 -35.02 14.48
N HIS A 27 -18.39 -33.79 14.81
CA HIS A 27 -16.99 -33.51 15.13
C HIS A 27 -16.74 -33.55 16.63
N LEU A 28 -15.58 -34.10 17.03
CA LEU A 28 -15.09 -34.03 18.39
C LEU A 28 -14.33 -32.71 18.58
N ARG A 29 -14.65 -31.94 19.62
CA ARG A 29 -14.10 -30.61 19.90
C ARG A 29 -13.51 -30.53 21.31
N LEU A 30 -12.26 -30.04 21.44
CA LEU A 30 -11.65 -29.72 22.74
C LEU A 30 -11.98 -28.29 23.21
N ASP A 31 -12.33 -27.39 22.30
CA ASP A 31 -12.69 -26.01 22.61
C ASP A 31 -14.21 -25.83 22.58
N SER A 32 -14.81 -25.36 23.68
CA SER A 32 -16.24 -25.12 23.76
C SER A 32 -16.71 -24.00 22.82
N ARG A 33 -15.81 -23.13 22.37
CA ARG A 33 -16.09 -22.04 21.41
C ARG A 33 -16.27 -22.56 19.99
N ASP A 34 -15.64 -23.69 19.66
CA ASP A 34 -15.69 -24.31 18.33
C ASP A 34 -16.84 -25.31 18.16
N VAL A 35 -17.62 -25.54 19.22
CA VAL A 35 -18.77 -26.46 19.20
C VAL A 35 -19.89 -25.89 18.35
N ALA A 36 -20.29 -26.65 17.33
CA ALA A 36 -21.51 -26.43 16.57
C ALA A 36 -22.63 -27.40 17.01
N ALA A 37 -23.87 -27.09 16.62
CA ALA A 37 -25.00 -27.99 16.87
C ALA A 37 -24.74 -29.38 16.27
N GLY A 38 -24.82 -30.43 17.09
CA GLY A 38 -24.54 -31.81 16.68
C GLY A 38 -23.13 -32.32 16.99
N ASP A 39 -22.18 -31.44 17.34
CA ASP A 39 -20.82 -31.83 17.72
C ASP A 39 -20.75 -32.50 19.10
N VAL A 40 -19.62 -33.13 19.38
CA VAL A 40 -19.28 -33.71 20.68
C VAL A 40 -18.22 -32.85 21.35
N PHE A 41 -18.52 -32.33 22.54
CA PHE A 41 -17.53 -31.63 23.34
C PHE A 41 -16.73 -32.60 24.22
N VAL A 42 -15.41 -32.47 24.24
CA VAL A 42 -14.52 -33.34 25.01
C VAL A 42 -13.82 -32.51 26.09
N ALA A 43 -14.35 -32.60 27.31
CA ALA A 43 -13.98 -31.79 28.46
C ALA A 43 -12.88 -32.45 29.31
N CYS A 44 -11.62 -32.09 29.03
CA CYS A 44 -10.45 -32.54 29.79
C CYS A 44 -9.77 -31.37 30.53
N SER A 45 -9.01 -31.68 31.57
CA SER A 45 -8.14 -30.70 32.24
C SER A 45 -6.96 -30.30 31.34
N GLY A 46 -6.88 -29.01 30.98
CA GLY A 46 -5.78 -28.42 30.20
C GLY A 46 -4.68 -27.83 31.07
N GLY A 47 -3.70 -27.17 30.43
CA GLY A 47 -2.58 -26.50 31.13
C GLY A 47 -2.93 -25.14 31.76
N SER A 48 -3.98 -24.48 31.25
CA SER A 48 -4.41 -23.14 31.68
C SER A 48 -5.83 -23.11 32.28
N ALA A 49 -6.68 -24.06 31.90
CA ALA A 49 -8.06 -24.15 32.39
C ALA A 49 -8.54 -25.60 32.35
N ASP A 50 -9.58 -25.90 33.13
CA ASP A 50 -10.25 -27.18 33.12
C ASP A 50 -11.45 -27.16 32.17
N GLY A 51 -11.42 -27.97 31.12
CA GLY A 51 -12.49 -28.06 30.12
C GLY A 51 -13.85 -28.41 30.71
N ARG A 52 -13.88 -29.06 31.89
CA ARG A 52 -15.12 -29.40 32.60
C ARG A 52 -15.92 -28.18 33.03
N ALA A 53 -15.27 -27.03 33.25
CA ALA A 53 -15.94 -25.77 33.58
C ALA A 53 -16.79 -25.22 32.41
N PHE A 54 -16.58 -25.70 31.18
CA PHE A 54 -17.25 -25.19 29.98
C PHE A 54 -18.32 -26.13 29.42
N ILE A 55 -18.67 -27.21 30.15
CA ILE A 55 -19.69 -28.18 29.71
C ILE A 55 -21.04 -27.49 29.47
N GLY A 56 -21.49 -26.67 30.41
CA GLY A 56 -22.75 -25.93 30.26
C GLY A 56 -22.78 -25.03 29.02
N GLN A 57 -21.65 -24.38 28.72
CA GLN A 57 -21.51 -23.55 27.53
C GLN A 57 -21.58 -24.37 26.24
N ALA A 58 -20.92 -25.52 26.19
CA ALA A 58 -20.96 -26.42 25.04
C ALA A 58 -22.38 -26.98 24.79
N LEU A 59 -23.08 -27.38 25.86
CA LEU A 59 -24.47 -27.83 25.78
C LEU A 59 -25.41 -26.71 25.29
N ALA A 60 -25.21 -25.48 25.75
CA ALA A 60 -25.97 -24.30 25.30
C ALA A 60 -25.72 -23.98 23.81
N ARG A 61 -24.53 -24.30 23.28
CA ARG A 61 -24.20 -24.19 21.85
C ARG A 61 -24.72 -25.36 21.00
N GLY A 62 -25.37 -26.34 21.62
CA GLY A 62 -25.99 -27.46 20.91
C GLY A 62 -25.10 -28.70 20.79
N ALA A 63 -24.11 -28.88 21.65
CA ALA A 63 -23.40 -30.16 21.75
C ALA A 63 -24.40 -31.31 21.93
N ALA A 64 -24.34 -32.30 21.04
CA ALA A 64 -25.22 -33.46 21.09
C ALA A 64 -24.76 -34.48 22.15
N ALA A 65 -23.47 -34.47 22.49
CA ALA A 65 -22.89 -35.24 23.59
C ALA A 65 -21.65 -34.55 24.17
N VAL A 66 -21.30 -34.92 25.40
CA VAL A 66 -20.11 -34.46 26.10
C VAL A 66 -19.39 -35.65 26.73
N LEU A 67 -18.12 -35.85 26.38
CA LEU A 67 -17.23 -36.71 27.15
C LEU A 67 -16.46 -35.84 28.14
N CYS A 68 -16.46 -36.17 29.42
CA CYS A 68 -15.71 -35.41 30.43
C CYS A 68 -14.80 -36.31 31.27
N GLN A 69 -13.66 -35.75 31.70
CA GLN A 69 -12.74 -36.44 32.62
C GLN A 69 -13.49 -36.79 33.92
N ALA A 70 -13.50 -38.08 34.28
CA ALA A 70 -14.14 -38.52 35.51
C ALA A 70 -13.43 -37.95 36.76
N PRO A 71 -14.18 -37.61 37.83
CA PRO A 71 -15.65 -37.60 37.91
C PRO A 71 -16.27 -36.39 37.18
N ALA A 72 -17.52 -36.53 36.72
CA ALA A 72 -18.29 -35.41 36.15
C ALA A 72 -18.59 -34.34 37.22
N PRO A 73 -18.59 -33.04 36.87
CA PRO A 73 -19.04 -31.98 37.77
C PRO A 73 -20.51 -32.16 38.19
N GLY A 74 -20.81 -31.90 39.46
CA GLY A 74 -22.10 -32.26 40.07
C GLY A 74 -23.33 -31.59 39.44
N ASP A 75 -23.17 -30.40 38.85
CA ASP A 75 -24.20 -29.62 38.17
C ASP A 75 -24.63 -30.22 36.82
N VAL A 76 -23.76 -31.02 36.19
CA VAL A 76 -24.02 -31.65 34.87
C VAL A 76 -23.96 -33.18 34.89
N ALA A 77 -23.65 -33.77 36.05
CA ALA A 77 -23.48 -35.22 36.22
C ALA A 77 -24.74 -36.05 35.91
N THR A 78 -25.93 -35.44 35.98
CA THR A 78 -27.22 -36.10 35.69
C THR A 78 -27.73 -35.86 34.26
N ASP A 79 -27.06 -35.03 33.45
CA ASP A 79 -27.48 -34.80 32.06
C ASP A 79 -27.17 -36.05 31.21
N ALA A 80 -28.18 -36.61 30.55
CA ALA A 80 -28.06 -37.84 29.75
C ALA A 80 -27.10 -37.71 28.55
N ARG A 81 -26.72 -36.48 28.18
CA ARG A 81 -25.73 -36.15 27.14
C ARG A 81 -24.30 -36.09 27.68
N VAL A 82 -24.07 -36.20 28.99
CA VAL A 82 -22.74 -36.12 29.60
C VAL A 82 -22.30 -37.51 30.06
N ARG A 83 -21.11 -37.93 29.64
CA ARG A 83 -20.47 -39.18 30.06
C ARG A 83 -19.13 -38.91 30.71
N ALA A 84 -18.99 -39.31 31.98
CA ALA A 84 -17.70 -39.33 32.67
C ALA A 84 -16.86 -40.51 32.19
N VAL A 85 -15.62 -40.23 31.80
CA VAL A 85 -14.65 -41.24 31.32
C VAL A 85 -13.37 -41.09 32.14
N PRO A 86 -12.92 -42.14 32.87
CA PRO A 86 -11.62 -42.16 33.53
C PRO A 86 -10.49 -42.00 32.52
N ASP A 87 -9.42 -41.32 32.91
CA ASP A 87 -8.21 -41.11 32.10
C ASP A 87 -8.48 -40.62 30.67
N LEU A 88 -9.56 -39.85 30.47
CA LEU A 88 -10.04 -39.40 29.16
C LEU A 88 -8.93 -38.73 28.34
N ARG A 89 -8.05 -37.96 28.99
CA ARG A 89 -6.92 -37.30 28.34
C ARG A 89 -5.97 -38.29 27.65
N GLU A 90 -5.70 -39.44 28.27
CA GLU A 90 -4.82 -40.49 27.72
C GLU A 90 -5.51 -41.25 26.58
N LEU A 91 -6.84 -41.26 26.56
CA LEU A 91 -7.65 -41.95 25.55
C LEU A 91 -7.90 -41.12 24.29
N LEU A 92 -7.61 -39.82 24.27
CA LEU A 92 -8.01 -38.92 23.18
C LEU A 92 -7.49 -39.36 21.81
N GLY A 93 -6.25 -39.86 21.73
CA GLY A 93 -5.67 -40.34 20.48
C GLY A 93 -6.39 -41.57 19.91
N GLU A 94 -6.68 -42.56 20.75
CA GLU A 94 -7.40 -43.78 20.36
C GLU A 94 -8.87 -43.47 20.01
N LEU A 95 -9.53 -42.65 20.83
CA LEU A 95 -10.89 -42.16 20.58
C LEU A 95 -10.99 -41.45 19.22
N ALA A 96 -10.06 -40.55 18.93
CA ALA A 96 -10.08 -39.79 17.69
C ALA A 96 -9.73 -40.66 16.46
N ASP A 97 -8.70 -41.53 16.55
CA ASP A 97 -8.34 -42.44 15.45
C ASP A 97 -9.54 -43.32 15.09
N ASP A 98 -10.22 -43.93 16.07
CA ASP A 98 -11.36 -44.81 15.80
C ASP A 98 -12.66 -44.06 15.44
N TRP A 99 -12.91 -42.86 15.98
CA TRP A 99 -14.06 -42.04 15.61
C TRP A 99 -14.01 -41.62 14.13
N TYR A 100 -12.84 -41.19 13.66
CA TYR A 100 -12.63 -40.74 12.29
C TYR A 100 -12.25 -41.88 11.31
N GLY A 101 -12.36 -43.14 11.75
CA GLY A 101 -12.18 -44.32 10.92
C GLY A 101 -10.73 -44.56 10.50
N ARG A 102 -9.80 -44.39 11.44
CA ARG A 102 -8.35 -44.64 11.34
C ARG A 102 -7.70 -43.97 10.14
N PRO A 103 -7.82 -42.64 9.99
CA PRO A 103 -7.46 -41.95 8.76
C PRO A 103 -5.98 -42.14 8.39
N SER A 104 -5.09 -42.17 9.39
CA SER A 104 -3.64 -42.36 9.17
C SER A 104 -3.27 -43.75 8.64
N ALA A 105 -4.11 -44.77 8.80
CA ALA A 105 -3.83 -46.12 8.27
C ALA A 105 -3.89 -46.20 6.74
N ALA A 106 -4.63 -45.29 6.10
CA ALA A 106 -4.78 -45.22 4.64
C ALA A 106 -3.83 -44.19 4.00
N LEU A 107 -2.98 -43.52 4.78
CA LEU A 107 -2.15 -42.40 4.35
C LEU A 107 -0.67 -42.71 4.59
N SER A 108 0.19 -42.36 3.63
CA SER A 108 1.64 -42.28 3.89
C SER A 108 1.96 -41.00 4.66
N VAL A 109 2.03 -41.08 5.99
CA VAL A 109 2.30 -39.90 6.84
C VAL A 109 3.81 -39.69 7.03
N VAL A 110 4.28 -38.50 6.68
CA VAL A 110 5.63 -37.99 6.92
C VAL A 110 5.57 -36.93 8.01
N ALA A 111 6.36 -37.07 9.07
CA ALA A 111 6.44 -36.10 10.16
C ALA A 111 7.83 -35.48 10.25
N VAL A 112 7.94 -34.15 10.24
CA VAL A 112 9.23 -33.45 10.33
C VAL A 112 9.32 -32.64 11.62
N THR A 113 10.40 -32.85 12.37
CA THR A 113 10.72 -32.08 13.58
C THR A 113 12.08 -31.39 13.48
N GLY A 114 12.29 -30.44 14.39
CA GLY A 114 13.49 -29.63 14.52
C GLY A 114 13.16 -28.19 14.96
N THR A 115 14.17 -27.38 15.19
CA THR A 115 13.98 -25.95 15.52
C THR A 115 13.56 -25.21 14.26
N ASN A 116 14.37 -25.25 13.20
CA ASN A 116 14.13 -24.54 11.94
C ASN A 116 13.94 -25.49 10.75
N GLY A 117 13.27 -25.04 9.68
CA GLY A 117 13.16 -25.79 8.41
C GLY A 117 11.97 -26.76 8.29
N LYS A 118 11.21 -26.99 9.37
CA LYS A 118 10.03 -27.89 9.39
C LYS A 118 9.03 -27.55 8.28
N THR A 119 8.58 -26.29 8.24
CA THR A 119 7.63 -25.80 7.25
C THR A 119 8.15 -25.99 5.82
N SER A 120 9.41 -25.63 5.55
CA SER A 120 10.03 -25.81 4.22
C SER A 120 9.99 -27.27 3.77
N CYS A 121 10.48 -28.19 4.62
CA CYS A 121 10.49 -29.62 4.31
C CYS A 121 9.08 -30.18 4.10
N VAL A 122 8.13 -29.84 4.97
CA VAL A 122 6.74 -30.33 4.88
C VAL A 122 6.06 -29.85 3.61
N GLN A 123 6.21 -28.56 3.27
CA GLN A 123 5.63 -28.00 2.06
C GLN A 123 6.27 -28.59 0.80
N TRP A 124 7.59 -28.77 0.78
CA TRP A 124 8.27 -29.35 -0.39
C TRP A 124 7.97 -30.83 -0.58
N VAL A 125 7.84 -31.62 0.50
CA VAL A 125 7.36 -33.00 0.39
C VAL A 125 5.93 -33.02 -0.18
N ALA A 126 5.02 -32.21 0.37
CA ALA A 126 3.64 -32.17 -0.10
C ALA A 126 3.53 -31.71 -1.56
N GLN A 127 4.20 -30.61 -1.92
CA GLN A 127 4.22 -30.09 -3.28
C GLN A 127 4.81 -31.12 -4.24
N THR A 128 5.99 -31.67 -3.94
CA THR A 128 6.67 -32.62 -4.83
C THR A 128 5.85 -33.88 -5.09
N LEU A 129 5.21 -34.43 -4.05
CA LEU A 129 4.36 -35.61 -4.21
C LEU A 129 3.13 -35.29 -5.06
N THR A 130 2.46 -34.16 -4.81
CA THR A 130 1.30 -33.73 -5.59
C THR A 130 1.65 -33.45 -7.05
N ASP A 131 2.75 -32.74 -7.32
CA ASP A 131 3.27 -32.45 -8.66
C ASP A 131 3.62 -33.73 -9.44
N ALA A 132 3.99 -34.81 -8.73
CA ALA A 132 4.24 -36.13 -9.31
C ALA A 132 2.99 -37.03 -9.39
N GLY A 133 1.78 -36.49 -9.17
CA GLY A 133 0.53 -37.22 -9.28
C GLY A 133 0.18 -38.10 -8.08
N LYS A 134 0.83 -37.90 -6.92
CA LYS A 134 0.47 -38.51 -5.64
C LYS A 134 -0.10 -37.44 -4.70
N PRO A 135 -1.43 -37.23 -4.68
CA PRO A 135 -2.06 -36.15 -3.91
C PRO A 135 -1.62 -36.17 -2.44
N CYS A 136 -1.02 -35.08 -1.98
CA CYS A 136 -0.46 -34.98 -0.64
C CYS A 136 -1.00 -33.74 0.09
N GLY A 137 -1.54 -33.94 1.29
CA GLY A 137 -1.91 -32.84 2.19
C GLY A 137 -0.73 -32.35 3.02
N SER A 138 -0.79 -31.11 3.52
CA SER A 138 0.21 -30.58 4.45
C SER A 138 -0.42 -30.05 5.73
N ILE A 139 0.24 -30.24 6.88
CA ILE A 139 -0.21 -29.72 8.19
C ILE A 139 0.97 -29.01 8.85
N GLY A 140 0.82 -27.73 9.18
CA GLY A 140 1.92 -27.00 9.81
C GLY A 140 1.58 -25.57 10.18
N THR A 141 2.63 -24.75 10.25
CA THR A 141 2.56 -23.34 10.61
C THR A 141 1.71 -22.52 9.63
N LEU A 142 1.60 -22.96 8.37
CA LEU A 142 0.75 -22.33 7.35
C LEU A 142 -0.70 -22.87 7.36
N GLY A 143 -1.08 -23.61 8.41
CA GLY A 143 -2.37 -24.29 8.52
C GLY A 143 -2.36 -25.69 7.90
N ALA A 144 -3.54 -26.29 7.81
CA ALA A 144 -3.76 -27.56 7.12
C ALA A 144 -4.25 -27.31 5.69
N MET A 145 -3.55 -27.84 4.69
CA MET A 145 -3.89 -27.71 3.27
C MET A 145 -4.23 -29.06 2.66
N LEU A 146 -5.34 -29.11 1.94
CA LEU A 146 -5.74 -30.24 1.13
C LEU A 146 -4.83 -30.39 -0.11
N PRO A 147 -4.79 -31.58 -0.74
CA PRO A 147 -3.99 -31.80 -1.95
C PRO A 147 -4.34 -30.88 -3.13
N ASP A 148 -5.56 -30.36 -3.17
CA ASP A 148 -6.04 -29.39 -4.18
C ASP A 148 -5.70 -27.93 -3.84
N GLY A 149 -4.98 -27.69 -2.74
CA GLY A 149 -4.56 -26.36 -2.30
C GLY A 149 -5.56 -25.64 -1.40
N ARG A 150 -6.78 -26.15 -1.20
CA ARG A 150 -7.74 -25.53 -0.27
C ARG A 150 -7.24 -25.61 1.17
N THR A 151 -7.36 -24.51 1.91
CA THR A 151 -7.01 -24.46 3.33
C THR A 151 -8.17 -24.90 4.22
N LEU A 152 -7.86 -25.69 5.25
CA LEU A 152 -8.74 -26.04 6.36
C LEU A 152 -8.50 -25.16 7.60
N GLY A 153 -7.60 -24.16 7.49
CA GLY A 153 -7.17 -23.32 8.60
C GLY A 153 -6.24 -24.04 9.59
N GLY A 154 -6.01 -23.42 10.74
CA GLY A 154 -5.21 -23.96 11.84
C GLY A 154 -4.32 -22.91 12.49
N GLU A 155 -4.38 -22.81 13.82
CA GLU A 155 -3.60 -21.82 14.59
C GLU A 155 -2.29 -22.40 15.15
N LEU A 156 -2.22 -23.73 15.34
CA LEU A 156 -1.08 -24.42 15.94
C LEU A 156 -0.26 -25.12 14.86
N THR A 157 1.07 -25.01 14.95
CA THR A 157 2.00 -25.77 14.09
C THR A 157 1.72 -27.28 14.10
N THR A 158 1.37 -27.82 15.27
CA THR A 158 0.85 -29.17 15.42
C THR A 158 -0.53 -29.04 16.09
N PRO A 159 -1.63 -29.27 15.34
CA PRO A 159 -3.00 -29.25 15.86
C PRO A 159 -3.17 -30.09 17.12
N ASP A 160 -4.19 -29.82 17.93
CA ASP A 160 -4.57 -30.73 19.01
C ASP A 160 -4.95 -32.11 18.45
N VAL A 161 -4.92 -33.13 19.32
CA VAL A 161 -5.10 -34.53 18.91
C VAL A 161 -6.44 -34.79 18.20
N LEU A 162 -7.54 -34.15 18.61
CA LEU A 162 -8.85 -34.37 17.98
C LEU A 162 -8.90 -33.68 16.61
N SER A 163 -8.41 -32.44 16.53
CA SER A 163 -8.28 -31.72 15.26
C SER A 163 -7.34 -32.44 14.29
N MET A 164 -6.23 -33.02 14.76
CA MET A 164 -5.28 -33.77 13.94
C MET A 164 -5.98 -34.91 13.19
N HIS A 165 -6.69 -35.78 13.90
CA HIS A 165 -7.41 -36.90 13.28
C HIS A 165 -8.56 -36.44 12.38
N ARG A 166 -9.28 -35.38 12.76
CA ARG A 166 -10.32 -34.76 11.91
C ARG A 166 -9.73 -34.25 10.58
N ILE A 167 -8.58 -33.56 10.65
CA ILE A 167 -7.88 -33.03 9.47
C ILE A 167 -7.39 -34.17 8.59
N LEU A 168 -6.77 -35.21 9.15
CA LEU A 168 -6.32 -36.38 8.40
C LEU A 168 -7.50 -37.09 7.70
N ALA A 169 -8.66 -37.18 8.35
CA ALA A 169 -9.86 -37.74 7.73
C ALA A 169 -10.40 -36.89 6.60
N ALA A 170 -10.39 -35.56 6.74
CA ALA A 170 -10.76 -34.64 5.67
C ALA A 170 -9.79 -34.73 4.47
N MET A 171 -8.48 -34.84 4.72
CA MET A 171 -7.49 -35.05 3.67
C MET A 171 -7.70 -36.37 2.93
N ARG A 172 -7.93 -37.47 3.65
CA ARG A 172 -8.29 -38.77 3.06
C ARG A 172 -9.55 -38.65 2.19
N ALA A 173 -10.60 -38.00 2.70
CA ALA A 173 -11.84 -37.80 1.96
C ALA A 173 -11.65 -36.95 0.69
N ALA A 174 -10.70 -36.01 0.71
CA ALA A 174 -10.28 -35.23 -0.45
C ALA A 174 -9.33 -36.00 -1.41
N GLY A 175 -9.09 -37.30 -1.19
CA GLY A 175 -8.28 -38.15 -2.06
C GLY A 175 -6.77 -38.10 -1.79
N ALA A 176 -6.34 -37.56 -0.65
CA ALA A 176 -4.93 -37.62 -0.27
C ALA A 176 -4.44 -39.07 -0.14
N GLN A 177 -3.26 -39.35 -0.68
CA GLN A 177 -2.54 -40.63 -0.53
C GLN A 177 -1.36 -40.51 0.45
N ALA A 178 -0.90 -39.28 0.70
CA ALA A 178 0.16 -38.94 1.63
C ALA A 178 -0.20 -37.68 2.42
N VAL A 179 0.44 -37.51 3.57
CA VAL A 179 0.37 -36.26 4.35
C VAL A 179 1.76 -35.96 4.89
N ALA A 180 2.22 -34.72 4.69
CA ALA A 180 3.40 -34.20 5.36
C ALA A 180 2.97 -33.29 6.53
N LEU A 181 3.51 -33.49 7.73
CA LEU A 181 3.14 -32.70 8.91
C LEU A 181 4.33 -32.19 9.69
N GLU A 182 4.19 -31.01 10.28
CA GLU A 182 5.13 -30.45 11.23
C GLU A 182 4.89 -31.03 12.64
N ALA A 183 5.90 -31.70 13.18
CA ALA A 183 5.88 -32.26 14.53
C ALA A 183 6.66 -31.34 15.48
N SER A 184 5.99 -30.34 16.05
CA SER A 184 6.58 -29.47 17.08
C SER A 184 6.93 -30.26 18.35
N SER A 185 7.96 -29.82 19.09
CA SER A 185 8.34 -30.48 20.35
C SER A 185 7.20 -30.45 21.37
N ILE A 186 6.49 -29.33 21.47
CA ILE A 186 5.30 -29.17 22.31
C ILE A 186 4.20 -30.13 21.88
N GLY A 187 3.96 -30.26 20.56
CA GLY A 187 2.97 -31.19 20.03
C GLY A 187 3.30 -32.66 20.34
N ILE A 188 4.57 -33.05 20.19
CA ILE A 188 5.04 -34.40 20.53
C ILE A 188 4.91 -34.64 22.06
N GLU A 189 5.31 -33.68 22.90
CA GLU A 189 5.28 -33.84 24.35
C GLU A 189 3.85 -33.92 24.90
N GLN A 190 2.93 -33.13 24.33
CA GLN A 190 1.53 -33.09 24.74
C GLN A 190 0.66 -34.22 24.18
N GLY A 191 1.24 -35.16 23.42
CA GLY A 191 0.48 -36.27 22.83
C GLY A 191 -0.44 -35.86 21.67
N ARG A 192 -0.16 -34.74 21.00
CA ARG A 192 -1.01 -34.25 19.90
C ARG A 192 -1.00 -35.14 18.65
N LEU A 193 -0.01 -36.01 18.54
CA LEU A 193 0.14 -36.99 17.46
C LEU A 193 -0.32 -38.38 17.87
N ASP A 194 -0.86 -38.57 19.07
CA ASP A 194 -1.24 -39.89 19.57
C ASP A 194 -2.27 -40.58 18.65
N GLY A 195 -2.04 -41.86 18.35
CA GLY A 195 -2.84 -42.63 17.40
C GLY A 195 -2.50 -42.38 15.92
N VAL A 196 -1.66 -41.40 15.58
CA VAL A 196 -1.21 -41.18 14.19
C VAL A 196 -0.15 -42.22 13.83
N ARG A 197 -0.38 -42.97 12.75
CA ARG A 197 0.60 -43.88 12.15
C ARG A 197 1.57 -43.07 11.28
N ILE A 198 2.86 -43.07 11.62
CA ILE A 198 3.90 -42.29 10.93
C ILE A 198 4.82 -43.24 10.19
N ALA A 199 4.95 -43.07 8.88
CA ALA A 199 5.78 -43.93 8.03
C ALA A 199 7.24 -43.45 7.98
N VAL A 200 7.46 -42.14 7.88
CA VAL A 200 8.80 -41.53 7.81
C VAL A 200 8.90 -40.34 8.74
N ALA A 201 9.99 -40.23 9.49
CA ALA A 201 10.29 -39.12 10.38
C ALA A 201 11.54 -38.37 9.91
N GLY A 202 11.49 -37.05 9.90
CA GLY A 202 12.62 -36.18 9.53
C GLY A 202 13.11 -35.33 10.71
N PHE A 203 14.43 -35.22 10.89
CA PHE A 203 15.07 -34.30 11.83
C PHE A 203 15.87 -33.23 11.07
N THR A 204 15.53 -31.95 11.24
CA THR A 204 16.24 -30.85 10.59
C THR A 204 17.45 -30.33 11.38
N ASN A 205 17.25 -29.85 12.60
CA ASN A 205 18.29 -29.27 13.47
C ASN A 205 17.74 -28.99 14.88
N LEU A 206 18.63 -28.71 15.83
CA LEU A 206 18.29 -28.26 17.19
C LEU A 206 19.16 -27.05 17.60
N THR A 207 18.52 -25.90 17.70
CA THR A 207 19.11 -24.67 18.28
C THR A 207 18.21 -24.12 19.39
N ARG A 208 18.72 -23.19 20.21
CA ARG A 208 18.01 -22.62 21.37
C ARG A 208 16.68 -22.01 20.97
N ASP A 209 15.59 -22.59 21.46
CA ASP A 209 14.22 -22.17 21.25
C ASP A 209 13.31 -22.83 22.31
N HIS A 210 12.11 -22.29 22.54
CA HIS A 210 11.07 -22.84 23.42
C HIS A 210 11.52 -23.23 24.85
N LEU A 211 12.57 -22.60 25.39
CA LEU A 211 13.08 -22.90 26.73
C LEU A 211 12.16 -22.41 27.86
N ASP A 212 11.27 -21.46 27.56
CA ASP A 212 10.15 -21.05 28.39
C ASP A 212 9.20 -22.22 28.70
N TYR A 213 9.04 -23.17 27.76
CA TYR A 213 8.25 -24.38 27.95
C TYR A 213 9.08 -25.56 28.47
N HIS A 214 10.22 -25.84 27.82
CA HIS A 214 11.02 -27.05 28.07
C HIS A 214 11.95 -26.94 29.29
N GLY A 215 12.26 -25.73 29.75
CA GLY A 215 13.15 -25.43 30.87
C GLY A 215 14.65 -25.66 30.60
N SER A 216 15.01 -26.56 29.68
CA SER A 216 16.40 -26.85 29.30
C SER A 216 16.52 -27.36 27.86
N MET A 217 17.72 -27.22 27.27
CA MET A 217 18.03 -27.76 25.95
C MET A 217 17.93 -29.29 25.90
N GLU A 218 18.29 -29.98 27.00
CA GLU A 218 18.23 -31.44 27.09
C GLU A 218 16.79 -31.95 27.01
N ARG A 219 15.87 -31.36 27.78
CA ARG A 219 14.44 -31.72 27.70
C ARG A 219 13.86 -31.42 26.32
N TYR A 220 14.26 -30.30 25.72
CA TYR A 220 13.83 -29.92 24.38
C TYR A 220 14.29 -30.94 23.32
N GLU A 221 15.53 -31.42 23.41
CA GLU A 221 16.07 -32.48 22.56
C GLU A 221 15.32 -33.80 22.75
N GLN A 222 15.14 -34.24 24.01
CA GLN A 222 14.43 -35.47 24.37
C GLN A 222 12.99 -35.46 23.84
N ALA A 223 12.29 -34.32 23.93
CA ALA A 223 10.94 -34.17 23.40
C ALA A 223 10.89 -34.44 21.88
N LYS A 224 11.86 -33.94 21.10
CA LYS A 224 11.94 -34.23 19.66
C LYS A 224 12.38 -35.67 19.37
N ALA A 225 13.30 -36.20 20.16
CA ALA A 225 13.83 -37.56 19.99
C ALA A 225 12.74 -38.63 20.06
N ARG A 226 11.65 -38.39 20.84
CA ARG A 226 10.47 -39.27 20.91
C ARG A 226 9.85 -39.59 19.55
N LEU A 227 9.93 -38.68 18.56
CA LEU A 227 9.43 -38.91 17.22
C LEU A 227 10.15 -40.06 16.50
N PHE A 228 11.43 -40.31 16.81
CA PHE A 228 12.22 -41.36 16.16
C PHE A 228 12.08 -42.73 16.83
N GLN A 229 11.30 -42.80 17.91
CA GLN A 229 10.88 -44.03 18.58
C GLN A 229 9.41 -44.36 18.25
N TRP A 230 8.81 -43.67 17.27
CA TRP A 230 7.41 -43.83 16.95
C TRP A 230 7.10 -45.25 16.44
N PRO A 231 6.05 -45.92 16.95
CA PRO A 231 5.71 -47.26 16.50
C PRO A 231 5.39 -47.32 15.01
N GLY A 232 5.95 -48.32 14.32
CA GLY A 232 5.70 -48.57 12.89
C GLY A 232 6.52 -47.69 11.93
N LEU A 233 7.49 -46.93 12.44
CA LEU A 233 8.35 -46.09 11.60
C LEU A 233 9.17 -46.96 10.62
N ALA A 234 9.09 -46.65 9.34
CA ALA A 234 9.85 -47.34 8.29
C ALA A 234 11.21 -46.69 8.03
N ALA A 235 11.34 -45.38 8.28
CA ALA A 235 12.60 -44.67 8.14
C ALA A 235 12.69 -43.39 9.00
N ALA A 236 13.91 -43.06 9.41
CA ALA A 236 14.28 -41.81 10.06
C ALA A 236 15.35 -41.08 9.23
N VAL A 237 15.05 -39.88 8.71
CA VAL A 237 15.97 -39.06 7.91
C VAL A 237 16.54 -37.97 8.80
N ILE A 238 17.85 -38.01 9.07
CA ILE A 238 18.47 -37.23 10.15
C ILE A 238 19.61 -36.36 9.62
N ASN A 239 19.61 -35.08 9.98
CA ASN A 239 20.74 -34.19 9.72
C ASN A 239 21.97 -34.60 10.52
N ALA A 240 23.04 -35.02 9.86
CA ALA A 240 24.32 -35.33 10.48
C ALA A 240 25.16 -34.08 10.79
N ASP A 241 24.83 -32.92 10.21
CA ASP A 241 25.54 -31.65 10.49
C ASP A 241 25.22 -31.09 11.89
N ASP A 242 24.20 -31.63 12.54
CA ASP A 242 23.72 -31.17 13.85
C ASP A 242 24.12 -32.14 14.96
N ALA A 243 24.65 -31.62 16.07
CA ALA A 243 25.14 -32.45 17.18
C ALA A 243 24.05 -33.35 17.79
N ALA A 244 22.79 -32.91 17.85
CA ALA A 244 21.68 -33.76 18.29
C ALA A 244 21.35 -34.82 17.23
N GLY A 245 21.47 -34.48 15.95
CA GLY A 245 21.34 -35.42 14.85
C GLY A 245 22.41 -36.52 14.85
N GLU A 246 23.67 -36.19 15.12
CA GLU A 246 24.74 -37.18 15.32
C GLU A 246 24.45 -38.13 16.50
N ARG A 247 23.86 -37.62 17.59
CA ARG A 247 23.44 -38.46 18.72
C ARG A 247 22.29 -39.38 18.32
N LEU A 248 21.28 -38.87 17.60
CA LEU A 248 20.19 -39.68 17.05
C LEU A 248 20.73 -40.79 16.15
N LEU A 249 21.60 -40.48 15.20
CA LEU A 249 22.22 -41.46 14.29
C LEU A 249 23.00 -42.56 15.02
N ARG A 250 23.63 -42.25 16.16
CA ARG A 250 24.33 -43.25 17.00
C ARG A 250 23.37 -44.16 17.77
N THR A 251 22.21 -43.65 18.17
CA THR A 251 21.24 -44.40 19.00
C THR A 251 20.23 -45.21 18.18
N LEU A 252 19.90 -44.78 16.97
CA LEU A 252 18.88 -45.42 16.14
C LEU A 252 19.43 -46.68 15.43
N PRO A 253 18.59 -47.70 15.16
CA PRO A 253 18.99 -48.86 14.39
C PRO A 253 19.48 -48.49 12.98
N ARG A 254 20.59 -49.08 12.53
CA ARG A 254 21.21 -48.77 11.22
C ARG A 254 20.28 -48.94 10.02
N GLY A 255 19.34 -49.88 10.06
CA GLY A 255 18.36 -50.10 8.99
C GLY A 255 17.23 -49.06 8.96
N LEU A 256 17.02 -48.33 10.06
CA LEU A 256 15.98 -47.32 10.21
C LEU A 256 16.50 -45.92 9.82
N ALA A 257 17.74 -45.59 10.19
CA ALA A 257 18.29 -44.25 10.08
C ALA A 257 19.04 -43.98 8.76
N LEU A 258 18.73 -42.86 8.11
CA LEU A 258 19.43 -42.31 6.96
C LEU A 258 19.99 -40.93 7.34
N GLY A 259 21.32 -40.82 7.41
CA GLY A 259 21.99 -39.54 7.63
C GLY A 259 22.12 -38.71 6.36
N TYR A 260 22.00 -37.39 6.48
CA TYR A 260 22.35 -36.45 5.43
C TYR A 260 23.29 -35.35 5.93
N THR A 261 24.15 -34.80 5.06
CA THR A 261 25.16 -33.79 5.45
C THR A 261 25.50 -32.86 4.28
N GLN A 262 25.97 -31.65 4.60
CA GLN A 262 26.65 -30.76 3.66
C GLN A 262 28.17 -30.74 3.86
N GLN A 263 28.68 -31.52 4.81
CA GLN A 263 30.11 -31.66 5.07
C GLN A 263 30.68 -32.81 4.25
N ASP A 264 32.00 -32.87 4.19
CA ASP A 264 32.72 -33.94 3.50
C ASP A 264 32.85 -35.19 4.41
N VAL A 265 31.69 -35.70 4.87
CA VAL A 265 31.58 -36.86 5.77
C VAL A 265 30.72 -37.94 5.12
N PRO A 266 31.12 -39.22 5.14
CA PRO A 266 30.34 -40.30 4.53
C PRO A 266 28.97 -40.51 5.21
N THR A 267 27.91 -39.99 4.61
CA THR A 267 26.51 -40.27 4.95
C THR A 267 25.69 -40.71 3.73
N ALA A 268 24.45 -41.17 3.95
CA ALA A 268 23.59 -41.68 2.88
C ALA A 268 23.25 -40.61 1.82
N PHE A 269 23.05 -39.36 2.24
CA PHE A 269 22.81 -38.24 1.34
C PHE A 269 23.83 -37.13 1.59
N GLN A 270 24.42 -36.56 0.54
CA GLN A 270 25.41 -35.49 0.66
C GLN A 270 25.15 -34.42 -0.39
N ALA A 271 25.36 -33.15 -0.03
CA ALA A 271 25.53 -32.08 -1.00
C ALA A 271 27.02 -31.75 -1.13
N ARG A 272 27.62 -32.08 -2.27
CA ARG A 272 29.01 -31.78 -2.60
C ARG A 272 29.08 -30.58 -3.54
N GLU A 273 30.25 -29.93 -3.57
CA GLU A 273 30.53 -28.84 -4.53
C GLU A 273 29.48 -27.71 -4.50
N LEU A 274 28.93 -27.43 -3.31
CA LEU A 274 27.87 -26.44 -3.15
C LEU A 274 28.39 -25.02 -3.43
N GLN A 275 27.85 -24.40 -4.47
CA GLN A 275 28.16 -23.05 -4.90
C GLN A 275 26.88 -22.20 -4.97
N ALA A 276 26.95 -20.99 -4.42
CA ALA A 276 25.93 -19.97 -4.64
C ALA A 276 26.10 -19.39 -6.05
N THR A 277 24.99 -19.12 -6.71
CA THR A 277 24.95 -18.45 -8.02
C THR A 277 24.19 -17.14 -7.90
N ALA A 278 24.17 -16.33 -8.97
CA ALA A 278 23.45 -15.05 -9.00
C ALA A 278 21.92 -15.18 -8.81
N HIS A 279 21.37 -16.39 -8.93
CA HIS A 279 19.92 -16.66 -8.93
C HIS A 279 19.50 -17.88 -8.08
N GLY A 280 20.43 -18.48 -7.34
CA GLY A 280 20.17 -19.78 -6.71
C GLY A 280 21.43 -20.46 -6.19
N GLN A 281 21.41 -21.79 -6.24
CA GLN A 281 22.52 -22.64 -5.81
C GLN A 281 22.68 -23.82 -6.77
N VAL A 282 23.92 -24.28 -6.93
CA VAL A 282 24.27 -25.52 -7.62
C VAL A 282 25.04 -26.43 -6.67
N PHE A 283 24.71 -27.71 -6.66
CA PHE A 283 25.44 -28.72 -5.90
C PHE A 283 25.29 -30.11 -6.54
N THR A 284 26.19 -31.01 -6.19
CA THR A 284 26.12 -32.42 -6.55
C THR A 284 25.43 -33.18 -5.42
N LEU A 285 24.25 -33.74 -5.70
CA LEU A 285 23.52 -34.63 -4.79
C LEU A 285 24.11 -36.03 -4.91
N ALA A 286 24.83 -36.48 -3.88
CA ALA A 286 25.26 -37.87 -3.76
C ALA A 286 24.25 -38.67 -2.91
N THR A 287 23.86 -39.83 -3.41
CA THR A 287 22.92 -40.77 -2.77
C THR A 287 23.52 -42.18 -2.78
N PRO A 288 22.90 -43.18 -2.11
CA PRO A 288 23.39 -44.56 -2.15
C PRO A 288 23.43 -45.17 -3.56
N ASP A 289 22.64 -44.64 -4.49
CA ASP A 289 22.44 -45.18 -5.84
C ASP A 289 23.24 -44.42 -6.91
N GLY A 290 23.99 -43.37 -6.54
CA GLY A 290 24.78 -42.55 -7.45
C GLY A 290 24.66 -41.05 -7.18
N GLU A 291 25.17 -40.26 -8.13
CA GLU A 291 25.26 -38.80 -8.02
C GLU A 291 24.53 -38.07 -9.15
N ALA A 292 23.96 -36.91 -8.85
CA ALA A 292 23.30 -36.06 -9.83
C ALA A 292 23.51 -34.57 -9.50
N GLN A 293 23.71 -33.74 -10.52
CA GLN A 293 23.78 -32.29 -10.35
C GLN A 293 22.38 -31.70 -10.13
N VAL A 294 22.23 -30.85 -9.13
CA VAL A 294 21.00 -30.12 -8.81
C VAL A 294 21.26 -28.62 -8.92
N VAL A 295 20.45 -27.96 -9.74
CA VAL A 295 20.41 -26.50 -9.83
C VAL A 295 19.06 -26.05 -9.27
N THR A 296 19.08 -25.27 -8.20
CA THR A 296 17.86 -24.82 -7.51
C THR A 296 17.83 -23.29 -7.43
N SER A 297 16.65 -22.70 -7.52
CA SER A 297 16.42 -21.27 -7.29
C SER A 297 16.30 -20.91 -5.80
N LEU A 298 16.31 -21.92 -4.92
CA LEU A 298 16.28 -21.72 -3.48
C LEU A 298 17.57 -21.08 -2.99
N LEU A 299 17.45 -20.08 -2.12
CA LEU A 299 18.58 -19.33 -1.57
C LEU A 299 18.99 -19.88 -0.20
N GLY A 300 20.29 -19.82 0.11
CA GLY A 300 20.84 -20.20 1.40
C GLY A 300 21.16 -21.69 1.58
N ARG A 301 22.30 -21.98 2.23
CA ARG A 301 22.78 -23.35 2.50
C ARG A 301 21.81 -24.17 3.35
N HIS A 302 21.09 -23.54 4.27
CA HIS A 302 20.08 -24.24 5.07
C HIS A 302 18.93 -24.81 4.21
N ASN A 303 18.60 -24.18 3.08
CA ASN A 303 17.62 -24.75 2.16
C ASN A 303 18.18 -25.97 1.41
N VAL A 304 19.47 -26.03 1.13
CA VAL A 304 20.12 -27.25 0.62
C VAL A 304 20.05 -28.37 1.67
N SER A 305 20.32 -28.07 2.95
CA SER A 305 20.11 -29.00 4.06
C SER A 305 18.67 -29.57 4.09
N ASN A 306 17.68 -28.69 3.95
CA ASN A 306 16.27 -29.08 3.90
C ASN A 306 15.96 -29.92 2.65
N LEU A 307 16.53 -29.60 1.48
CA LEU A 307 16.39 -30.40 0.26
C LEU A 307 16.98 -31.81 0.42
N LEU A 308 18.08 -31.96 1.15
CA LEU A 308 18.65 -33.29 1.46
C LEU A 308 17.71 -34.12 2.35
N LEU A 309 17.03 -33.50 3.32
CA LEU A 309 15.99 -34.17 4.10
C LEU A 309 14.84 -34.62 3.18
N VAL A 310 14.35 -33.73 2.31
CA VAL A 310 13.29 -34.05 1.34
C VAL A 310 13.74 -35.19 0.42
N ALA A 311 14.98 -35.17 -0.07
CA ALA A 311 15.56 -36.25 -0.88
C ALA A 311 15.54 -37.59 -0.14
N GLY A 312 15.95 -37.61 1.13
CA GLY A 312 15.92 -38.81 1.96
C GLY A 312 14.51 -39.35 2.19
N VAL A 313 13.52 -38.46 2.39
CA VAL A 313 12.11 -38.85 2.52
C VAL A 313 11.59 -39.46 1.21
N LEU A 314 11.78 -38.77 0.08
CA LEU A 314 11.30 -39.22 -1.23
C LEU A 314 11.99 -40.51 -1.67
N TYR A 315 13.28 -40.66 -1.38
CA TYR A 315 14.03 -41.90 -1.62
C TYR A 315 13.39 -43.08 -0.88
N LYS A 316 13.02 -42.90 0.40
CA LYS A 316 12.31 -43.94 1.18
C LYS A 316 10.90 -44.21 0.70
N LEU A 317 10.29 -43.28 -0.02
CA LEU A 317 9.04 -43.49 -0.74
C LEU A 317 9.24 -44.15 -2.12
N GLY A 318 10.47 -44.56 -2.46
CA GLY A 318 10.79 -45.36 -3.65
C GLY A 318 11.18 -44.54 -4.89
N TRP A 319 11.56 -43.27 -4.74
CA TRP A 319 11.89 -42.41 -5.88
C TRP A 319 13.33 -42.64 -6.36
N PRO A 320 13.56 -42.85 -7.68
CA PRO A 320 14.89 -43.00 -8.26
C PRO A 320 15.64 -41.66 -8.30
N LEU A 321 16.98 -41.71 -8.32
CA LEU A 321 17.87 -40.54 -8.31
C LEU A 321 17.51 -39.45 -9.34
N ALA A 322 17.23 -39.84 -10.59
CA ALA A 322 16.87 -38.88 -11.64
C ALA A 322 15.54 -38.16 -11.38
N GLN A 323 14.60 -38.79 -10.67
CA GLN A 323 13.37 -38.16 -10.25
C GLN A 323 13.60 -37.24 -9.04
N LEU A 324 14.43 -37.67 -8.08
CA LEU A 324 14.85 -36.84 -6.94
C LEU A 324 15.49 -35.54 -7.42
N ALA A 325 16.54 -35.62 -8.25
CA ALA A 325 17.27 -34.45 -8.72
C ALA A 325 16.36 -33.45 -9.44
N ARG A 326 15.46 -33.93 -10.31
CA ARG A 326 14.47 -33.07 -11.01
C ARG A 326 13.50 -32.41 -10.04
N ALA A 327 13.03 -33.14 -9.03
CA ALA A 327 12.11 -32.62 -8.03
C ALA A 327 12.75 -31.53 -7.15
N LEU A 328 13.98 -31.76 -6.67
CA LEU A 328 14.72 -30.76 -5.89
C LEU A 328 15.03 -29.50 -6.73
N ALA A 329 15.37 -29.67 -8.01
CA ALA A 329 15.59 -28.56 -8.93
C ALA A 329 14.32 -27.73 -9.19
N ALA A 330 13.15 -28.38 -9.28
CA ALA A 330 11.85 -27.75 -9.53
C ALA A 330 11.19 -27.17 -8.26
N THR A 331 11.78 -27.39 -7.08
CA THR A 331 11.21 -26.95 -5.81
C THR A 331 11.16 -25.43 -5.73
N ARG A 332 10.00 -24.88 -5.32
CA ARG A 332 9.77 -23.43 -5.22
C ARG A 332 9.97 -22.94 -3.78
N PRO A 333 10.40 -21.69 -3.55
CA PRO A 333 10.44 -21.10 -2.22
C PRO A 333 9.07 -21.18 -1.54
N VAL A 334 9.07 -21.52 -0.25
CA VAL A 334 7.85 -21.43 0.56
C VAL A 334 7.48 -19.95 0.74
N ALA A 335 6.17 -19.65 0.73
CA ALA A 335 5.66 -18.30 0.90
C ALA A 335 6.31 -17.61 2.13
N GLY A 336 6.94 -16.46 1.89
CA GLY A 336 7.58 -15.66 2.94
C GLY A 336 8.86 -16.25 3.54
N ARG A 337 9.53 -17.22 2.90
CA ARG A 337 10.77 -17.85 3.37
C ARG A 337 11.87 -17.77 2.31
N LEU A 338 12.74 -16.76 2.43
CA LEU A 338 13.70 -16.34 1.40
C LEU A 338 13.10 -16.39 -0.01
N GLN A 339 11.87 -15.88 -0.13
CA GLN A 339 11.09 -15.94 -1.33
C GLN A 339 11.56 -14.86 -2.30
N VAL A 340 12.12 -15.26 -3.44
CA VAL A 340 12.45 -14.33 -4.52
C VAL A 340 11.15 -13.74 -5.09
N VAL A 341 11.10 -12.42 -5.20
CA VAL A 341 9.99 -11.70 -5.84
C VAL A 341 10.28 -11.59 -7.33
N SER A 342 9.55 -12.35 -8.14
CA SER A 342 9.63 -12.25 -9.59
C SER A 342 8.95 -10.98 -10.09
N PRO A 343 9.59 -10.21 -11.00
CA PRO A 343 8.92 -9.12 -11.71
C PRO A 343 7.72 -9.63 -12.51
N LEU A 344 6.73 -8.76 -12.76
CA LEU A 344 5.68 -9.07 -13.72
C LEU A 344 6.28 -9.13 -15.14
N PRO A 345 5.86 -10.09 -15.98
CA PRO A 345 6.37 -10.23 -17.33
C PRO A 345 5.92 -9.03 -18.19
N LEU A 346 6.84 -8.13 -18.48
CA LEU A 346 6.61 -7.03 -19.40
C LEU A 346 6.84 -7.50 -20.84
N ARG A 347 5.80 -7.46 -21.69
CA ARG A 347 5.93 -7.81 -23.12
C ARG A 347 6.98 -6.96 -23.85
N ALA A 348 7.25 -5.75 -23.37
CA ALA A 348 8.17 -4.79 -23.97
C ALA A 348 9.64 -4.94 -23.54
N LEU A 349 9.90 -5.62 -22.42
CA LEU A 349 11.26 -5.92 -21.99
C LEU A 349 11.57 -7.35 -22.44
N GLY A 350 12.47 -7.51 -23.41
CA GLY A 350 13.07 -8.82 -23.70
C GLY A 350 13.59 -9.46 -22.40
N ALA A 351 13.79 -10.79 -22.41
CA ALA A 351 14.03 -11.66 -21.25
C ALA A 351 15.23 -11.33 -20.32
N THR A 352 15.81 -10.14 -20.41
CA THR A 352 16.95 -9.65 -19.63
C THR A 352 16.50 -8.54 -18.67
N GLY A 353 15.70 -8.90 -17.66
CA GLY A 353 15.40 -7.99 -16.55
C GLY A 353 16.65 -7.76 -15.70
N ARG A 354 17.45 -6.74 -16.04
CA ARG A 354 18.55 -6.27 -15.20
C ARG A 354 17.96 -5.39 -14.08
N GLY A 355 17.71 -6.00 -12.94
CA GLY A 355 17.28 -5.32 -11.71
C GLY A 355 17.77 -6.07 -10.48
N PRO A 356 17.72 -5.42 -9.30
CA PRO A 356 18.15 -6.02 -8.05
C PRO A 356 17.38 -7.31 -7.74
N LEU A 357 18.02 -8.26 -7.06
CA LEU A 357 17.35 -9.46 -6.58
C LEU A 357 16.57 -9.12 -5.30
N VAL A 358 15.23 -9.08 -5.37
CA VAL A 358 14.38 -8.80 -4.21
C VAL A 358 13.92 -10.12 -3.56
N VAL A 359 14.10 -10.22 -2.25
CA VAL A 359 13.81 -11.41 -1.44
C VAL A 359 12.94 -11.02 -0.24
N VAL A 360 11.84 -11.74 -0.02
CA VAL A 360 10.96 -11.55 1.15
C VAL A 360 11.15 -12.68 2.15
N ASP A 361 11.27 -12.34 3.44
CA ASP A 361 11.44 -13.33 4.51
C ASP A 361 10.71 -12.95 5.81
N TYR A 362 10.24 -13.97 6.55
CA TYR A 362 9.53 -13.83 7.83
C TYR A 362 10.46 -13.54 9.03
N SER A 363 11.73 -13.24 8.80
CA SER A 363 12.71 -12.97 9.87
C SER A 363 12.34 -11.75 10.71
N HIS A 364 11.77 -11.98 11.90
CA HIS A 364 11.26 -10.96 12.83
C HIS A 364 11.88 -11.07 14.24
N THR A 365 12.98 -11.83 14.36
CA THR A 365 13.79 -11.98 15.58
C THR A 365 15.27 -11.73 15.26
N PRO A 366 16.11 -11.38 16.25
CA PRO A 366 17.53 -11.13 16.05
C PRO A 366 18.23 -12.28 15.30
N ASP A 367 18.04 -13.50 15.78
CA ASP A 367 18.65 -14.69 15.22
C ASP A 367 18.11 -15.04 13.83
N SER A 368 16.79 -14.93 13.57
CA SER A 368 16.25 -15.21 12.23
C SER A 368 16.79 -14.21 11.20
N LEU A 369 16.86 -12.92 11.55
CA LEU A 369 17.42 -11.88 10.70
C LEU A 369 18.89 -12.14 10.38
N ALA A 370 19.70 -12.49 11.38
CA ALA A 370 21.12 -12.83 11.18
C ALA A 370 21.28 -14.00 10.21
N ARG A 371 20.47 -15.05 10.35
CA ARG A 371 20.50 -16.22 9.46
C ARG A 371 20.08 -15.86 8.03
N ALA A 372 19.04 -15.04 7.85
CA ALA A 372 18.60 -14.61 6.52
C ALA A 372 19.68 -13.79 5.80
N LEU A 373 20.30 -12.83 6.50
CA LEU A 373 21.39 -12.02 5.94
C LEU A 373 22.62 -12.88 5.60
N ALA A 374 23.03 -13.76 6.50
CA ALA A 374 24.14 -14.70 6.26
C ALA A 374 23.85 -15.65 5.08
N ALA A 375 22.58 -16.05 4.87
CA ALA A 375 22.18 -16.89 3.75
C ALA A 375 22.22 -16.15 2.40
N LEU A 376 22.00 -14.83 2.40
CA LEU A 376 21.98 -14.00 1.19
C LEU A 376 23.34 -13.41 0.84
N ARG A 377 24.27 -13.30 1.80
CA ARG A 377 25.60 -12.73 1.54
C ARG A 377 26.35 -13.41 0.39
N PRO A 378 26.44 -14.75 0.31
CA PRO A 378 27.10 -15.42 -0.81
C PRO A 378 26.42 -15.15 -2.16
N VAL A 379 25.11 -14.88 -2.17
CA VAL A 379 24.35 -14.54 -3.39
C VAL A 379 24.69 -13.12 -3.84
N ALA A 380 24.77 -12.16 -2.90
CA ALA A 380 25.20 -10.80 -3.19
C ALA A 380 26.64 -10.77 -3.73
N ASP A 381 27.56 -11.53 -3.10
CA ASP A 381 28.95 -11.64 -3.54
C ASP A 381 29.03 -12.26 -4.96
N ALA A 382 28.24 -13.30 -5.25
CA ALA A 382 28.18 -13.92 -6.59
C ALA A 382 27.62 -13.00 -7.68
N ARG A 383 26.77 -12.03 -7.30
CA ARG A 383 26.26 -10.98 -8.19
C ARG A 383 27.24 -9.81 -8.33
N GLY A 384 28.19 -9.65 -7.40
CA GLY A 384 29.06 -8.47 -7.32
C GLY A 384 28.35 -7.23 -6.76
N GLY A 385 27.21 -7.41 -6.10
CA GLY A 385 26.39 -6.33 -5.54
C GLY A 385 26.46 -6.25 -4.02
N ARG A 386 25.67 -5.32 -3.47
CA ARG A 386 25.50 -5.13 -2.02
C ARG A 386 24.33 -5.94 -1.49
N LEU A 387 24.38 -6.28 -0.20
CA LEU A 387 23.25 -6.78 0.56
C LEU A 387 22.55 -5.62 1.27
N VAL A 388 21.30 -5.37 0.89
CA VAL A 388 20.44 -4.31 1.43
C VAL A 388 19.35 -4.95 2.29
N CYS A 389 19.11 -4.43 3.49
CA CYS A 389 18.10 -4.97 4.40
C CYS A 389 17.04 -3.92 4.77
N LEU A 390 15.78 -4.19 4.44
CA LEU A 390 14.63 -3.46 4.94
C LEU A 390 13.92 -4.30 6.00
N PHE A 391 13.72 -3.76 7.19
CA PHE A 391 12.97 -4.46 8.24
C PHE A 391 12.26 -3.50 9.22
N GLY A 392 11.40 -4.07 10.05
CA GLY A 392 10.71 -3.38 11.14
C GLY A 392 10.50 -4.33 12.32
N CYS A 393 9.94 -3.81 13.42
CA CYS A 393 9.53 -4.61 14.58
C CYS A 393 8.04 -4.39 14.87
N GLY A 394 7.35 -5.45 15.30
CA GLY A 394 5.96 -5.33 15.74
C GLY A 394 5.84 -4.62 17.10
N GLY A 395 4.80 -3.81 17.26
CA GLY A 395 4.39 -3.25 18.54
C GLY A 395 3.70 -4.29 19.43
N GLU A 396 3.57 -3.99 20.72
CA GLU A 396 3.05 -4.85 21.80
C GLU A 396 3.72 -6.22 21.85
N ARG A 397 5.04 -6.23 21.57
CA ARG A 397 5.91 -7.40 21.58
C ARG A 397 7.17 -7.09 22.38
N ASP A 398 8.00 -8.10 22.59
CA ASP A 398 9.31 -7.95 23.22
C ASP A 398 10.09 -6.77 22.61
N THR A 399 10.39 -5.78 23.45
CA THR A 399 11.11 -4.56 23.08
C THR A 399 12.62 -4.78 23.10
N GLY A 400 13.12 -5.76 23.86
CA GLY A 400 14.54 -6.05 24.01
C GLY A 400 15.22 -6.44 22.70
N LYS A 401 14.47 -7.08 21.79
CA LYS A 401 14.98 -7.45 20.46
C LYS A 401 15.21 -6.27 19.51
N ARG A 402 14.53 -5.13 19.70
CA ARG A 402 14.50 -4.00 18.75
C ARG A 402 15.90 -3.43 18.47
N PRO A 403 16.68 -3.01 19.49
CA PRO A 403 18.05 -2.53 19.26
C PRO A 403 18.99 -3.65 18.79
N GLU A 404 18.79 -4.89 19.24
CA GLU A 404 19.62 -6.02 18.83
C GLU A 404 19.48 -6.32 17.33
N MET A 405 18.25 -6.29 16.80
CA MET A 405 18.00 -6.42 15.36
C MET A 405 18.63 -5.28 14.56
N GLY A 406 18.60 -4.05 15.08
CA GLY A 406 19.33 -2.90 14.51
C GLY A 406 20.82 -3.16 14.36
N ARG A 407 21.47 -3.62 15.44
CA ARG A 407 22.89 -3.98 15.42
C ARG A 407 23.21 -5.09 14.43
N ILE A 408 22.42 -6.18 14.43
CA ILE A 408 22.62 -7.31 13.52
C ILE A 408 22.50 -6.89 12.05
N ALA A 409 21.51 -6.06 11.71
CA ALA A 409 21.37 -5.53 10.36
C ALA A 409 22.60 -4.70 9.97
N ALA A 410 23.14 -3.89 10.89
CA ALA A 410 24.33 -3.08 10.63
C ALA A 410 25.62 -3.90 10.49
N ASP A 411 25.72 -5.01 11.21
CA ASP A 411 26.89 -5.89 11.14
C ASP A 411 26.92 -6.73 9.85
N LEU A 412 25.75 -7.07 9.29
CA LEU A 412 25.62 -8.07 8.21
C LEU A 412 25.13 -7.52 6.87
N ALA A 413 24.54 -6.33 6.82
CA ALA A 413 24.08 -5.68 5.59
C ALA A 413 24.94 -4.44 5.26
N ASP A 414 25.08 -4.14 3.96
CA ASP A 414 25.84 -2.98 3.49
C ASP A 414 25.01 -1.69 3.50
N LYS A 415 23.67 -1.81 3.48
CA LYS A 415 22.68 -0.72 3.62
C LYS A 415 21.46 -1.21 4.39
N ILE A 416 20.87 -0.32 5.19
CA ILE A 416 19.76 -0.63 6.08
C ILE A 416 18.63 0.36 5.85
N THR A 417 17.41 -0.14 5.71
CA THR A 417 16.18 0.65 5.77
C THR A 417 15.35 0.18 6.96
N VAL A 418 15.03 1.08 7.89
CA VAL A 418 14.14 0.79 9.02
C VAL A 418 12.76 1.39 8.74
N SER A 419 11.73 0.56 8.90
CA SER A 419 10.34 0.91 8.62
C SER A 419 9.39 0.32 9.67
N SER A 420 8.12 0.72 9.60
CA SER A 420 7.05 0.03 10.32
C SER A 420 6.88 -1.43 9.85
N ASP A 421 6.43 -2.29 10.78
CA ASP A 421 5.96 -3.66 10.55
C ASP A 421 4.45 -3.70 10.91
N ASN A 422 4.06 -4.38 11.99
CA ASN A 422 2.73 -4.32 12.58
C ASN A 422 2.80 -3.48 13.88
N PRO A 423 2.58 -2.15 13.81
CA PRO A 423 2.70 -1.27 14.99
C PRO A 423 1.66 -1.53 16.07
N ARG A 424 0.50 -2.11 15.74
CA ARG A 424 -0.62 -2.32 16.68
C ARG A 424 -0.99 -1.00 17.37
N GLY A 425 -1.11 -0.96 18.69
CA GLY A 425 -1.37 0.26 19.44
C GLY A 425 -0.15 1.14 19.73
N GLU A 426 1.06 0.76 19.34
CA GLU A 426 2.27 1.57 19.56
C GLU A 426 2.50 2.58 18.41
N ASP A 427 3.08 3.73 18.74
CA ASP A 427 3.55 4.70 17.74
C ASP A 427 4.69 4.08 16.88
N PRO A 428 4.51 3.99 15.54
CA PRO A 428 5.55 3.49 14.64
C PRO A 428 6.89 4.24 14.79
N ALA A 429 6.87 5.56 15.01
CA ALA A 429 8.09 6.35 15.13
C ALA A 429 8.89 5.97 16.39
N ALA A 430 8.20 5.69 17.50
CA ALA A 430 8.82 5.22 18.74
C ALA A 430 9.47 3.85 18.57
N ILE A 431 8.82 2.91 17.86
CA ILE A 431 9.40 1.59 17.57
C ILE A 431 10.67 1.74 16.72
N ILE A 432 10.60 2.55 15.66
CA ILE A 432 11.72 2.83 14.77
C ILE A 432 12.90 3.44 15.56
N ALA A 433 12.64 4.41 16.43
CA ALA A 433 13.68 5.03 17.25
C ALA A 433 14.43 4.01 18.13
N GLN A 434 13.72 3.02 18.69
CA GLN A 434 14.32 1.95 19.48
C GLN A 434 15.18 0.99 18.65
N ILE A 435 14.80 0.71 17.39
CA ILE A 435 15.64 -0.06 16.46
C ILE A 435 16.90 0.74 16.11
N VAL A 436 16.73 2.01 15.74
CA VAL A 436 17.82 2.91 15.34
C VAL A 436 18.83 3.12 16.47
N ALA A 437 18.40 3.10 17.73
CA ALA A 437 19.30 3.18 18.88
C ALA A 437 20.34 2.05 18.94
N GLY A 438 20.08 0.90 18.30
CA GLY A 438 21.04 -0.20 18.16
C GLY A 438 21.95 -0.12 16.94
N ILE A 439 21.74 0.85 16.03
CA ILE A 439 22.49 1.00 14.79
C ILE A 439 23.67 1.96 15.01
N PRO A 440 24.93 1.57 14.69
CA PRO A 440 26.08 2.46 14.80
C PRO A 440 25.96 3.70 13.89
N ARG A 441 26.43 4.87 14.36
CA ARG A 441 26.35 6.15 13.63
C ARG A 441 27.00 6.16 12.24
N GLY A 442 27.93 5.26 11.96
CA GLY A 442 28.60 5.13 10.66
C GLY A 442 27.88 4.24 9.64
N ALA A 443 26.80 3.57 10.04
CA ALA A 443 26.05 2.68 9.15
C ALA A 443 25.25 3.48 8.11
N ARG A 444 25.09 2.91 6.91
CA ARG A 444 24.25 3.48 5.85
C ARG A 444 22.78 3.18 6.15
N LEU A 445 22.14 4.08 6.91
CA LEU A 445 20.77 3.95 7.38
C LEU A 445 19.82 4.90 6.63
N GLN A 446 18.69 4.37 6.20
CA GLN A 446 17.50 5.12 5.80
C GLN A 446 16.34 4.79 6.74
N VAL A 447 15.51 5.79 7.05
CA VAL A 447 14.30 5.63 7.85
C VAL A 447 13.11 6.11 7.05
N GLU A 448 12.10 5.26 6.91
CA GLU A 448 10.82 5.60 6.29
C GLU A 448 9.73 4.79 7.01
N ALA A 449 8.83 5.48 7.71
CA ALA A 449 7.85 4.81 8.56
C ALA A 449 6.77 4.07 7.76
N ASP A 450 6.37 4.59 6.59
CA ASP A 450 5.40 3.91 5.73
C ASP A 450 6.10 2.79 4.96
N ARG A 451 5.69 1.55 5.22
CA ARG A 451 6.35 0.36 4.68
C ARG A 451 6.29 0.27 3.16
N ALA A 452 5.22 0.74 2.52
CA ALA A 452 5.12 0.73 1.06
C ALA A 452 6.12 1.71 0.44
N ARG A 453 6.21 2.92 0.99
CA ARG A 453 7.22 3.91 0.59
C ARG A 453 8.64 3.38 0.82
N ALA A 454 8.90 2.76 1.97
CA ALA A 454 10.20 2.19 2.30
C ALA A 454 10.63 1.11 1.29
N ILE A 455 9.72 0.20 0.92
CA ILE A 455 9.97 -0.86 -0.08
C ILE A 455 10.31 -0.23 -1.44
N MET A 456 9.47 0.69 -1.93
CA MET A 456 9.68 1.33 -3.23
C MET A 456 10.99 2.12 -3.27
N GLN A 457 11.25 2.95 -2.27
CA GLN A 457 12.48 3.74 -2.17
C GLN A 457 13.73 2.84 -2.11
N THR A 458 13.69 1.77 -1.31
CA THR A 458 14.81 0.83 -1.16
C THR A 458 15.13 0.11 -2.47
N ILE A 459 14.11 -0.37 -3.20
CA ILE A 459 14.29 -1.06 -4.47
C ILE A 459 14.78 -0.10 -5.56
N TRP A 460 14.23 1.12 -5.64
CA TRP A 460 14.64 2.11 -6.64
C TRP A 460 16.04 2.71 -6.40
N ALA A 461 16.54 2.64 -5.17
CA ALA A 461 17.89 3.07 -4.80
C ALA A 461 18.95 1.95 -4.86
N ALA A 462 18.54 0.72 -5.19
CA ALA A 462 19.42 -0.44 -5.30
C ALA A 462 20.06 -0.51 -6.70
N ASP A 463 21.34 -0.88 -6.75
CA ASP A 463 22.03 -1.15 -8.01
C ASP A 463 21.52 -2.48 -8.62
N PRO A 464 21.59 -2.71 -9.95
CA PRO A 464 21.07 -3.93 -10.57
C PRO A 464 21.65 -5.24 -10.03
N ASP A 465 22.87 -5.20 -9.51
CA ASP A 465 23.56 -6.37 -8.96
C ASP A 465 23.25 -6.60 -7.47
N ASP A 466 22.64 -5.62 -6.78
CA ASP A 466 22.30 -5.69 -5.36
C ASP A 466 21.26 -6.80 -5.05
N VAL A 467 21.28 -7.26 -3.81
CA VAL A 467 20.27 -8.14 -3.20
C VAL A 467 19.53 -7.37 -2.12
N VAL A 468 18.22 -7.25 -2.25
CA VAL A 468 17.35 -6.53 -1.30
C VAL A 468 16.53 -7.54 -0.50
N LEU A 469 16.78 -7.63 0.80
CA LEU A 469 15.98 -8.41 1.75
C LEU A 469 14.88 -7.54 2.36
N LEU A 470 13.62 -7.93 2.18
CA LEU A 470 12.46 -7.41 2.88
C LEU A 470 12.10 -8.38 4.02
N ALA A 471 12.46 -8.03 5.25
CA ALA A 471 12.28 -8.89 6.42
C ALA A 471 11.15 -8.43 7.34
N GLY A 472 10.62 -9.36 8.14
CA GLY A 472 9.60 -9.15 9.17
C GLY A 472 8.30 -9.86 8.86
N LYS A 473 7.62 -9.45 7.78
CA LYS A 473 6.24 -9.88 7.46
C LYS A 473 6.14 -11.21 6.73
N GLY A 474 7.12 -11.56 5.90
CA GLY A 474 7.17 -12.83 5.17
C GLY A 474 5.92 -13.12 4.34
N HIS A 475 5.03 -13.98 4.86
CA HIS A 475 3.82 -14.42 4.18
C HIS A 475 2.57 -13.60 4.55
N GLU A 476 2.67 -12.74 5.58
CA GLU A 476 1.56 -11.90 6.03
C GLU A 476 1.15 -10.91 4.95
N THR A 477 -0.16 -10.86 4.68
CA THR A 477 -0.80 -9.99 3.67
C THR A 477 -1.59 -8.83 4.28
N TYR A 478 -1.26 -8.47 5.53
CA TYR A 478 -1.92 -7.39 6.25
C TYR A 478 -0.92 -6.58 7.08
N GLN A 479 -1.24 -5.33 7.38
CA GLN A 479 -0.57 -4.50 8.38
C GLN A 479 -1.55 -4.13 9.49
N ASP A 480 -1.19 -4.42 10.74
CA ASP A 480 -2.02 -4.13 11.92
C ASP A 480 -1.65 -2.78 12.54
N ALA A 481 -2.58 -1.83 12.52
CA ALA A 481 -2.46 -0.52 13.16
C ALA A 481 -3.75 -0.21 13.95
N GLY A 482 -3.61 0.07 15.25
CA GLY A 482 -4.74 0.37 16.12
C GLY A 482 -5.77 -0.76 16.24
N GLY A 483 -5.37 -2.03 16.04
CA GLY A 483 -6.27 -3.18 16.04
C GLY A 483 -7.01 -3.41 14.70
N VAL A 484 -6.75 -2.60 13.67
CA VAL A 484 -7.29 -2.76 12.33
C VAL A 484 -6.24 -3.41 11.42
N LYS A 485 -6.58 -4.55 10.81
CA LYS A 485 -5.75 -5.25 9.83
C LYS A 485 -6.04 -4.72 8.43
N LEU A 486 -5.21 -3.82 7.94
CA LEU A 486 -5.29 -3.27 6.59
C LEU A 486 -4.60 -4.18 5.58
N PRO A 487 -5.13 -4.38 4.36
CA PRO A 487 -4.44 -5.17 3.32
C PRO A 487 -3.05 -4.60 3.01
N PHE A 488 -2.01 -5.44 3.11
CA PHE A 488 -0.63 -5.04 2.83
C PHE A 488 0.26 -6.26 2.59
N ASP A 489 0.88 -6.37 1.42
CA ASP A 489 1.78 -7.48 1.07
C ASP A 489 3.11 -6.95 0.53
N ASP A 490 4.22 -7.27 1.22
CA ASP A 490 5.59 -6.90 0.81
C ASP A 490 5.88 -7.34 -0.64
N ARG A 491 5.34 -8.48 -1.06
CA ARG A 491 5.58 -9.08 -2.38
C ARG A 491 4.91 -8.24 -3.48
N GLU A 492 3.67 -7.79 -3.26
CA GLU A 492 2.94 -6.99 -4.26
C GLU A 492 3.55 -5.59 -4.40
N TRP A 493 3.91 -4.96 -3.28
CA TRP A 493 4.63 -3.67 -3.29
C TRP A 493 6.00 -3.77 -3.95
N ALA A 494 6.73 -4.87 -3.71
CA ALA A 494 8.00 -5.13 -4.38
C ALA A 494 7.82 -5.36 -5.89
N ARG A 495 6.78 -6.10 -6.32
CA ARG A 495 6.46 -6.28 -7.74
C ARG A 495 6.13 -4.94 -8.41
N LEU A 496 5.35 -4.09 -7.76
CA LEU A 496 5.09 -2.73 -8.26
C LEU A 496 6.41 -1.96 -8.39
N ALA A 497 7.26 -1.98 -7.37
CA ALA A 497 8.53 -1.26 -7.39
C ALA A 497 9.46 -1.74 -8.53
N LEU A 498 9.47 -3.04 -8.82
CA LEU A 498 10.21 -3.61 -9.95
C LEU A 498 9.57 -3.26 -11.31
N LEU A 499 8.25 -3.09 -11.38
CA LEU A 499 7.50 -2.80 -12.60
C LEU A 499 7.57 -1.32 -13.00
N LEU A 500 7.23 -0.43 -12.05
CA LEU A 500 6.86 0.96 -12.34
C LEU A 500 7.95 1.78 -13.04
N PRO A 501 9.26 1.64 -12.74
CA PRO A 501 10.32 2.33 -13.48
C PRO A 501 10.41 1.98 -14.97
N HIS A 502 9.80 0.87 -15.38
CA HIS A 502 9.81 0.38 -16.76
C HIS A 502 8.43 0.50 -17.45
N ALA A 503 7.39 0.88 -16.70
CA ALA A 503 6.09 1.22 -17.26
C ALA A 503 6.12 2.62 -17.90
N GLY A 504 5.27 2.87 -18.89
CA GLY A 504 5.17 4.19 -19.55
C GLY A 504 4.64 5.26 -18.60
N ALA A 505 3.49 4.97 -17.99
CA ALA A 505 2.82 5.80 -17.00
C ALA A 505 1.85 4.97 -16.16
N LEU A 506 1.27 5.60 -15.14
CA LEU A 506 0.11 5.11 -14.41
C LEU A 506 -1.11 5.90 -14.87
N SER A 507 -2.16 5.21 -15.29
CA SER A 507 -3.40 5.82 -15.77
C SER A 507 -4.60 5.31 -14.98
N THR A 508 -5.54 6.20 -14.69
CA THR A 508 -6.83 5.89 -14.07
C THR A 508 -7.98 5.92 -15.09
N ASP A 509 -7.70 6.17 -16.37
CA ASP A 509 -8.70 6.34 -17.42
C ASP A 509 -8.44 5.37 -18.58
N THR A 510 -9.34 4.39 -18.74
CA THR A 510 -9.24 3.39 -19.81
C THR A 510 -9.48 3.95 -21.20
N ARG A 511 -9.98 5.19 -21.33
CA ARG A 511 -10.18 5.86 -22.63
C ARG A 511 -8.90 6.45 -23.19
N SER A 512 -7.90 6.71 -22.35
CA SER A 512 -6.63 7.32 -22.72
C SER A 512 -5.42 6.44 -22.40
N ILE A 513 -5.60 5.33 -21.68
CA ILE A 513 -4.50 4.41 -21.34
C ILE A 513 -3.81 3.87 -22.60
N GLY A 514 -2.48 3.92 -22.58
CA GLY A 514 -1.63 3.49 -23.67
C GLY A 514 -1.00 2.12 -23.48
N ALA A 515 -0.27 1.68 -24.50
CA ALA A 515 0.54 0.48 -24.43
C ALA A 515 1.62 0.60 -23.34
N ASN A 516 1.81 -0.47 -22.56
CA ASN A 516 2.81 -0.55 -21.48
C ASN A 516 2.58 0.43 -20.31
N GLU A 517 1.36 0.97 -20.16
CA GLU A 517 0.93 1.70 -18.98
C GLU A 517 0.30 0.77 -17.93
N VAL A 518 0.32 1.19 -16.68
CA VAL A 518 -0.34 0.49 -15.57
C VAL A 518 -1.69 1.13 -15.31
N PHE A 519 -2.75 0.35 -15.36
CA PHE A 519 -4.09 0.82 -15.00
C PHE A 519 -4.24 0.83 -13.47
N LEU A 520 -4.77 1.90 -12.89
CA LEU A 520 -5.11 1.95 -11.47
C LEU A 520 -6.63 2.04 -11.30
N ALA A 521 -7.21 0.97 -10.76
CA ALA A 521 -8.64 0.83 -10.56
C ALA A 521 -9.11 1.63 -9.33
N LEU A 522 -9.43 2.90 -9.52
CA LEU A 522 -10.09 3.73 -8.50
C LEU A 522 -11.56 3.36 -8.36
N THR A 523 -12.11 3.53 -7.15
CA THR A 523 -13.55 3.46 -6.89
C THR A 523 -14.03 4.83 -6.42
N GLY A 524 -15.12 5.32 -6.99
CA GLY A 524 -15.81 6.54 -6.57
C GLY A 524 -17.30 6.27 -6.33
N GLU A 525 -18.07 7.29 -5.99
CA GLU A 525 -19.49 7.13 -5.60
C GLU A 525 -20.37 6.52 -6.71
N GLN A 526 -20.04 6.80 -7.97
CA GLN A 526 -20.82 6.36 -9.15
C GLN A 526 -20.03 5.48 -10.12
N PHE A 527 -18.78 5.12 -9.80
CA PHE A 527 -17.94 4.33 -10.69
C PHE A 527 -17.03 3.38 -9.93
N ASP A 528 -16.76 2.21 -10.51
CA ASP A 528 -15.77 1.27 -10.00
C ASP A 528 -14.82 0.86 -11.13
N GLY A 529 -13.56 1.30 -11.04
CA GLY A 529 -12.49 1.01 -11.98
C GLY A 529 -12.24 -0.48 -12.16
N HIS A 530 -12.56 -1.31 -11.17
CA HIS A 530 -12.37 -2.77 -11.23
C HIS A 530 -13.20 -3.43 -12.35
N ALA A 531 -14.30 -2.80 -12.76
CA ALA A 531 -15.13 -3.27 -13.88
C ALA A 531 -14.47 -3.09 -15.26
N TYR A 532 -13.37 -2.33 -15.35
CA TYR A 532 -12.78 -1.91 -16.63
C TYR A 532 -11.44 -2.58 -16.95
N LEU A 533 -11.02 -3.61 -16.20
CA LEU A 533 -9.74 -4.30 -16.43
C LEU A 533 -9.61 -4.87 -17.85
N ALA A 534 -10.67 -5.49 -18.38
CA ALA A 534 -10.66 -6.04 -19.74
C ALA A 534 -10.52 -4.95 -20.82
N GLN A 535 -11.09 -3.77 -20.58
CA GLN A 535 -10.94 -2.62 -21.46
C GLN A 535 -9.50 -2.08 -21.40
N ALA A 536 -8.93 -1.95 -20.20
CA ALA A 536 -7.55 -1.53 -20.01
C ALA A 536 -6.57 -2.49 -20.72
N GLU A 537 -6.79 -3.79 -20.61
CA GLU A 537 -6.00 -4.81 -21.31
C GLU A 537 -6.10 -4.67 -22.84
N SER A 538 -7.32 -4.49 -23.35
CA SER A 538 -7.57 -4.31 -24.78
C SER A 538 -6.91 -3.04 -25.32
N ALA A 539 -6.77 -2.01 -24.48
CA ALA A 539 -6.06 -0.77 -24.80
C ALA A 539 -4.52 -0.87 -24.67
N GLY A 540 -3.99 -2.01 -24.19
CA GLY A 540 -2.56 -2.31 -24.12
C GLY A 540 -1.90 -2.12 -22.76
N ALA A 541 -2.69 -1.98 -21.68
CA ALA A 541 -2.16 -1.95 -20.32
C ALA A 541 -1.33 -3.20 -20.02
N CYS A 542 -0.22 -3.05 -19.31
CA CYS A 542 0.66 -4.18 -18.96
C CYS A 542 0.34 -4.82 -17.61
N ALA A 543 -0.33 -4.08 -16.71
CA ALA A 543 -0.81 -4.56 -15.43
C ALA A 543 -1.93 -3.65 -14.90
N ALA A 544 -2.65 -4.12 -13.88
CA ALA A 544 -3.60 -3.33 -13.10
C ALA A 544 -3.24 -3.30 -11.60
N ILE A 545 -3.38 -2.15 -10.97
CA ILE A 545 -3.40 -1.99 -9.51
C ILE A 545 -4.86 -2.04 -9.06
N VAL A 546 -5.16 -2.96 -8.15
CA VAL A 546 -6.51 -3.26 -7.67
C VAL A 546 -6.57 -3.35 -6.15
N ALA A 547 -7.75 -3.14 -5.59
CA ALA A 547 -8.00 -3.26 -4.15
C ALA A 547 -8.14 -4.70 -3.68
N HIS A 548 -8.65 -5.55 -4.55
CA HIS A 548 -8.84 -6.98 -4.34
C HIS A 548 -8.67 -7.71 -5.68
N PRO A 549 -8.36 -9.02 -5.66
CA PRO A 549 -8.32 -9.81 -6.89
C PRO A 549 -9.65 -9.75 -7.65
N VAL A 550 -9.60 -9.48 -8.95
CA VAL A 550 -10.74 -9.50 -9.86
C VAL A 550 -10.69 -10.79 -10.68
N ASP A 551 -11.63 -11.70 -10.44
CA ASP A 551 -11.68 -12.99 -11.14
C ASP A 551 -11.99 -12.83 -12.63
N GLY A 552 -11.41 -13.69 -13.47
CA GLY A 552 -11.68 -13.73 -14.90
C GLY A 552 -10.91 -12.69 -15.76
N ALA A 553 -10.17 -11.77 -15.15
CA ALA A 553 -9.29 -10.85 -15.88
C ALA A 553 -7.92 -11.52 -16.19
N SER A 554 -7.47 -11.44 -17.45
CA SER A 554 -6.14 -11.94 -17.87
C SER A 554 -5.00 -10.94 -17.64
N LEU A 555 -5.34 -9.65 -17.53
CA LEU A 555 -4.39 -8.59 -17.18
C LEU A 555 -3.73 -8.89 -15.82
N PRO A 556 -2.39 -8.91 -15.71
CA PRO A 556 -1.70 -9.10 -14.43
C PRO A 556 -2.14 -8.08 -13.38
N GLN A 557 -2.44 -8.53 -12.17
CA GLN A 557 -2.97 -7.69 -11.09
C GLN A 557 -1.96 -7.54 -9.95
N LEU A 558 -1.86 -6.33 -9.41
CA LEU A 558 -1.14 -5.98 -8.18
C LEU A 558 -2.17 -5.58 -7.12
N VAL A 559 -2.33 -6.41 -6.10
CA VAL A 559 -3.34 -6.20 -5.05
C VAL A 559 -2.74 -5.36 -3.93
N LEU A 560 -3.06 -4.07 -3.89
CA LEU A 560 -2.42 -3.09 -2.99
C LEU A 560 -3.36 -2.52 -1.91
N GLY A 561 -4.56 -3.09 -1.77
CA GLY A 561 -5.59 -2.57 -0.87
C GLY A 561 -6.20 -1.28 -1.42
N ASP A 562 -6.59 -0.35 -0.56
CA ASP A 562 -7.19 0.93 -0.99
C ASP A 562 -6.35 1.60 -2.10
N THR A 563 -6.88 1.65 -3.32
CA THR A 563 -6.15 2.09 -4.50
C THR A 563 -5.91 3.59 -4.52
N ARG A 564 -6.74 4.38 -3.81
CA ARG A 564 -6.56 5.82 -3.64
C ARG A 564 -5.39 6.09 -2.68
N GLN A 565 -5.33 5.38 -1.55
CA GLN A 565 -4.17 5.43 -0.65
C GLN A 565 -2.90 4.88 -1.31
N ALA A 566 -3.02 3.82 -2.12
CA ALA A 566 -1.90 3.29 -2.87
C ALA A 566 -1.33 4.32 -3.84
N LEU A 567 -2.19 5.02 -4.60
CA LEU A 567 -1.79 6.10 -5.50
C LEU A 567 -1.03 7.21 -4.75
N GLN A 568 -1.50 7.63 -3.58
CA GLN A 568 -0.82 8.63 -2.75
C GLN A 568 0.58 8.16 -2.31
N ARG A 569 0.69 6.92 -1.79
CA ARG A 569 2.00 6.32 -1.41
C ARG A 569 2.96 6.25 -2.59
N ILE A 570 2.46 5.85 -3.76
CA ILE A 570 3.24 5.75 -5.00
C ILE A 570 3.73 7.13 -5.45
N GLY A 571 2.85 8.13 -5.45
CA GLY A 571 3.18 9.51 -5.81
C GLY A 571 4.24 10.11 -4.89
N ALA A 572 4.09 9.95 -3.57
CA ALA A 572 5.07 10.41 -2.57
C ALA A 572 6.43 9.72 -2.72
N ALA A 573 6.44 8.39 -2.87
CA ALA A 573 7.68 7.65 -3.09
C ALA A 573 8.38 8.08 -4.39
N TRP A 574 7.61 8.35 -5.46
CA TRP A 574 8.16 8.81 -6.72
C TRP A 574 8.75 10.23 -6.61
N ARG A 575 8.06 11.14 -5.92
CA ARG A 575 8.53 12.51 -5.64
C ARG A 575 9.86 12.50 -4.89
N ALA A 576 10.03 11.58 -3.93
CA ALA A 576 11.24 11.45 -3.12
C ALA A 576 12.50 11.06 -3.92
N ARG A 577 12.34 10.55 -5.15
CA ARG A 577 13.47 10.20 -6.03
C ARG A 577 14.21 11.41 -6.60
N TYR A 578 13.65 12.61 -6.47
CA TYR A 578 14.17 13.80 -7.13
C TYR A 578 14.45 14.92 -6.12
N SER A 579 15.64 15.49 -6.18
CA SER A 579 16.01 16.68 -5.40
C SER A 579 15.99 17.90 -6.32
N LEU A 580 14.86 18.62 -6.34
CA LEU A 580 14.68 19.86 -7.07
C LEU A 580 13.79 20.83 -6.27
N PRO A 581 13.83 22.14 -6.54
CA PRO A 581 12.86 23.08 -6.00
C PRO A 581 11.44 22.72 -6.43
N VAL A 582 10.54 22.63 -5.45
CA VAL A 582 9.11 22.40 -5.67
C VAL A 582 8.32 23.50 -4.97
N ILE A 583 7.50 24.21 -5.74
CA ILE A 583 6.63 25.27 -5.27
C ILE A 583 5.22 24.70 -5.09
N GLY A 584 4.73 24.62 -3.85
CA GLY A 584 3.34 24.30 -3.54
C GLY A 584 2.49 25.56 -3.53
N VAL A 585 1.37 25.59 -4.25
CA VAL A 585 0.48 26.77 -4.34
C VAL A 585 -0.88 26.46 -3.74
N ALA A 586 -1.19 27.09 -2.61
CA ALA A 586 -2.48 27.06 -1.92
C ALA A 586 -3.06 28.49 -1.81
N GLY A 587 -4.23 28.64 -1.19
CA GLY A 587 -4.94 29.92 -1.01
C GLY A 587 -6.32 29.92 -1.65
N SER A 588 -7.12 30.96 -1.44
CA SER A 588 -8.52 30.90 -1.88
C SER A 588 -8.72 31.22 -3.35
N ASN A 589 -8.33 32.40 -3.75
CA ASN A 589 -8.45 32.87 -5.12
C ASN A 589 -7.09 33.01 -5.79
N GLY A 590 -7.05 32.92 -7.12
CA GLY A 590 -5.84 33.14 -7.91
C GLY A 590 -4.84 31.97 -7.94
N LYS A 591 -5.12 30.83 -7.29
CA LYS A 591 -4.25 29.62 -7.28
C LYS A 591 -3.75 29.23 -8.67
N THR A 592 -4.68 28.87 -9.56
CA THR A 592 -4.34 28.41 -10.92
C THR A 592 -3.63 29.49 -11.73
N THR A 593 -4.08 30.75 -11.68
CA THR A 593 -3.43 31.86 -12.40
C THR A 593 -1.99 32.03 -11.92
N THR A 594 -1.77 32.02 -10.61
CA THR A 594 -0.44 32.14 -10.00
C THR A 594 0.43 30.94 -10.33
N LYS A 595 -0.11 29.72 -10.32
CA LYS A 595 0.60 28.52 -10.76
C LYS A 595 1.02 28.58 -12.22
N GLU A 596 0.17 29.06 -13.13
CA GLU A 596 0.52 29.24 -14.55
C GLU A 596 1.58 30.34 -14.74
N MET A 597 1.49 31.44 -13.98
CA MET A 597 2.53 32.48 -13.96
C MET A 597 3.87 31.90 -13.49
N ILE A 598 3.90 31.13 -12.39
CA ILE A 598 5.10 30.44 -11.92
C ILE A 598 5.60 29.46 -12.98
N ALA A 599 4.71 28.68 -13.60
CA ALA A 599 5.08 27.74 -14.65
C ALA A 599 5.76 28.43 -15.85
N ALA A 600 5.26 29.60 -16.27
CA ALA A 600 5.89 30.42 -17.31
C ALA A 600 7.28 30.91 -16.89
N ILE A 601 7.45 31.36 -15.63
CA ILE A 601 8.75 31.77 -15.09
C ILE A 601 9.73 30.57 -15.06
N LEU A 602 9.26 29.40 -14.64
CA LEU A 602 10.08 28.18 -14.62
C LEU A 602 10.44 27.73 -16.04
N ALA A 603 9.57 27.92 -17.04
CA ALA A 603 9.88 27.65 -18.44
C ALA A 603 10.97 28.58 -18.99
N ASP A 604 10.91 29.89 -18.71
CA ASP A 604 11.96 30.84 -19.11
C ASP A 604 13.30 30.51 -18.43
N TRP A 605 13.26 30.12 -17.15
CA TRP A 605 14.46 29.83 -16.37
C TRP A 605 15.11 28.48 -16.69
N GLN A 606 14.34 27.40 -16.73
CA GLN A 606 14.84 26.01 -16.83
C GLN A 606 14.58 25.37 -18.20
N GLY A 607 13.89 26.08 -19.11
CA GLY A 607 13.37 25.53 -20.35
C GLY A 607 12.09 24.73 -20.15
N GLU A 608 11.30 24.60 -21.21
CA GLU A 608 10.00 23.90 -21.18
C GLU A 608 10.13 22.45 -20.71
N ALA A 609 11.16 21.73 -21.16
CA ALA A 609 11.44 20.35 -20.73
C ALA A 609 12.01 20.25 -19.30
N GLY A 610 12.49 21.37 -18.73
CA GLY A 610 13.05 21.46 -17.39
C GLY A 610 12.01 21.76 -16.31
N ARG A 611 10.79 22.15 -16.67
CA ARG A 611 9.72 22.44 -15.70
C ARG A 611 8.69 21.31 -15.62
N LEU A 612 8.16 21.08 -14.43
CA LEU A 612 6.90 20.36 -14.23
C LEU A 612 5.85 21.30 -13.66
N ALA A 613 4.61 21.21 -14.15
CA ALA A 613 3.49 21.92 -13.57
C ALA A 613 2.25 21.02 -13.47
N THR A 614 1.42 21.25 -12.45
CA THR A 614 0.07 20.68 -12.38
C THR A 614 -0.68 20.96 -13.67
N ALA A 615 -1.21 19.91 -14.31
CA ALA A 615 -2.02 20.04 -15.53
C ALA A 615 -3.51 20.07 -15.17
N GLY A 616 -4.29 20.89 -15.88
CA GLY A 616 -5.74 20.97 -15.67
C GLY A 616 -6.12 21.24 -14.22
N ASN A 617 -7.03 20.43 -13.68
CA ASN A 617 -7.52 20.49 -12.30
C ASN A 617 -6.95 19.37 -11.41
N PHE A 618 -5.71 18.94 -11.66
CA PHE A 618 -5.05 17.89 -10.88
C PHE A 618 -4.46 18.43 -9.56
N ASN A 619 -5.32 19.02 -8.75
CA ASN A 619 -4.97 19.69 -7.48
C ASN A 619 -5.53 18.99 -6.23
N ASN A 620 -6.17 17.83 -6.38
CA ASN A 620 -6.67 17.02 -5.27
C ASN A 620 -5.77 15.79 -5.00
N ASP A 621 -6.20 14.91 -4.11
CA ASP A 621 -5.45 13.75 -3.63
C ASP A 621 -5.33 12.59 -4.64
N ILE A 622 -5.96 12.72 -5.81
CA ILE A 622 -5.72 11.87 -6.99
C ILE A 622 -4.79 12.60 -7.97
N GLY A 623 -5.09 13.87 -8.27
CA GLY A 623 -4.40 14.67 -9.26
C GLY A 623 -2.96 15.03 -8.88
N VAL A 624 -2.70 15.34 -7.61
CA VAL A 624 -1.34 15.66 -7.13
C VAL A 624 -0.43 14.44 -7.31
N PRO A 625 -0.75 13.23 -6.81
CA PRO A 625 0.05 12.03 -7.09
C PRO A 625 0.30 11.77 -8.58
N LEU A 626 -0.73 11.91 -9.44
CA LEU A 626 -0.58 11.74 -10.89
C LEU A 626 0.37 12.78 -11.50
N THR A 627 0.33 14.01 -11.00
CA THR A 627 1.28 15.06 -11.39
C THR A 627 2.70 14.69 -10.95
N LEU A 628 2.88 14.23 -9.71
CA LEU A 628 4.19 13.83 -9.18
C LEU A 628 4.78 12.66 -9.98
N LEU A 629 3.96 11.72 -10.42
CA LEU A 629 4.38 10.58 -11.25
C LEU A 629 4.87 10.98 -12.64
N ARG A 630 4.70 12.24 -13.06
CA ARG A 630 5.29 12.80 -14.28
C ARG A 630 6.71 13.34 -14.08
N LEU A 631 7.23 13.39 -12.84
CA LEU A 631 8.63 13.75 -12.58
C LEU A 631 9.59 12.76 -13.25
N ARG A 632 10.67 13.30 -13.78
CA ARG A 632 11.71 12.64 -14.60
C ARG A 632 13.04 13.38 -14.39
N ALA A 633 14.15 12.72 -14.71
CA ALA A 633 15.50 13.22 -14.43
C ALA A 633 15.87 14.54 -15.14
N GLN A 634 15.18 14.91 -16.23
CA GLN A 634 15.40 16.19 -16.91
C GLN A 634 14.78 17.39 -16.19
N HIS A 635 13.78 17.17 -15.33
CA HIS A 635 13.15 18.27 -14.62
C HIS A 635 14.13 18.91 -13.63
N ARG A 636 13.99 20.22 -13.44
CA ARG A 636 14.86 21.09 -12.64
C ARG A 636 14.08 21.95 -11.64
N ALA A 637 12.80 22.20 -11.89
CA ALA A 637 11.89 22.86 -10.96
C ALA A 637 10.45 22.37 -11.20
N ALA A 638 9.60 22.42 -10.17
CA ALA A 638 8.19 22.09 -10.31
C ALA A 638 7.28 23.07 -9.57
N VAL A 639 6.07 23.26 -10.09
CA VAL A 639 4.98 23.97 -9.39
C VAL A 639 3.74 23.09 -9.29
N ILE A 640 3.27 22.87 -8.08
CA ILE A 640 2.16 21.97 -7.75
C ILE A 640 1.05 22.78 -7.10
N GLU A 641 -0.11 22.84 -7.76
CA GLU A 641 -1.33 23.43 -7.20
C GLU A 641 -1.96 22.49 -6.17
N LEU A 642 -2.31 23.00 -5.00
CA LEU A 642 -2.95 22.28 -3.90
C LEU A 642 -4.36 22.84 -3.71
N GLY A 643 -5.37 21.98 -3.87
CA GLY A 643 -6.77 22.32 -3.71
C GLY A 643 -7.40 21.54 -2.56
N MET A 644 -8.38 22.15 -1.91
CA MET A 644 -9.15 21.56 -0.83
C MET A 644 -10.64 21.76 -1.07
N ASN A 645 -11.44 20.89 -0.47
CA ASN A 645 -12.86 21.05 -0.22
C ASN A 645 -13.15 20.92 1.28
N HIS A 646 -12.40 20.06 1.98
CA HIS A 646 -12.59 19.74 3.39
C HIS A 646 -11.35 20.02 4.24
N PRO A 647 -11.51 20.23 5.57
CA PRO A 647 -10.38 20.42 6.47
C PRO A 647 -9.40 19.24 6.46
N GLY A 648 -8.11 19.54 6.51
CA GLY A 648 -6.99 18.60 6.55
C GLY A 648 -6.44 18.16 5.19
N GLU A 649 -7.09 18.50 4.08
CA GLU A 649 -6.66 18.07 2.75
C GLU A 649 -5.35 18.74 2.31
N ILE A 650 -5.15 20.03 2.57
CA ILE A 650 -3.91 20.73 2.19
C ILE A 650 -2.70 20.11 2.88
N ALA A 651 -2.82 19.73 4.15
CA ALA A 651 -1.75 19.06 4.90
C ALA A 651 -1.32 17.76 4.20
N VAL A 652 -2.29 16.94 3.77
CA VAL A 652 -2.03 15.70 3.03
C VAL A 652 -1.36 16.01 1.70
N LEU A 653 -1.91 16.93 0.90
CA LEU A 653 -1.36 17.23 -0.42
C LEU A 653 0.04 17.84 -0.37
N ALA A 654 0.29 18.73 0.59
CA ALA A 654 1.60 19.32 0.81
C ALA A 654 2.63 18.28 1.25
N ALA A 655 2.25 17.34 2.13
CA ALA A 655 3.11 16.23 2.51
C ALA A 655 3.47 15.31 1.32
N LEU A 656 2.52 15.10 0.38
CA LEU A 656 2.79 14.36 -0.86
C LEU A 656 3.74 15.13 -1.80
N ALA A 657 3.50 16.43 -1.98
CA ALA A 657 4.28 17.27 -2.87
C ALA A 657 5.71 17.55 -2.35
N ALA A 658 5.89 17.53 -1.02
CA ALA A 658 7.13 17.88 -0.33
C ALA A 658 7.76 19.17 -0.92
N PRO A 659 7.07 20.32 -0.80
CA PRO A 659 7.55 21.58 -1.36
C PRO A 659 8.79 22.08 -0.62
N SER A 660 9.67 22.78 -1.35
CA SER A 660 10.73 23.61 -0.76
C SER A 660 10.30 25.08 -0.63
N VAL A 661 9.24 25.46 -1.35
CA VAL A 661 8.59 26.78 -1.27
C VAL A 661 7.09 26.56 -1.16
N ALA A 662 6.45 27.12 -0.13
CA ALA A 662 5.00 27.05 0.04
C ALA A 662 4.43 28.45 -0.13
N LEU A 663 3.54 28.61 -1.10
CA LEU A 663 2.86 29.86 -1.43
C LEU A 663 1.40 29.77 -1.03
N VAL A 664 0.95 30.71 -0.19
CA VAL A 664 -0.46 30.99 0.04
C VAL A 664 -0.83 32.28 -0.71
N THR A 665 -1.79 32.22 -1.64
CA THR A 665 -2.14 33.40 -2.46
C THR A 665 -2.97 34.44 -1.71
N ASN A 666 -3.86 34.00 -0.82
CA ASN A 666 -4.75 34.80 0.06
C ASN A 666 -5.62 33.86 0.91
N ALA A 667 -6.30 34.41 1.92
CA ALA A 667 -7.44 33.78 2.58
C ALA A 667 -8.71 34.59 2.33
N GLN A 668 -9.69 33.99 1.67
CA GLN A 668 -10.98 34.61 1.34
C GLN A 668 -12.13 33.62 1.52
N ARG A 669 -13.36 34.05 1.24
CA ARG A 669 -14.54 33.18 1.40
C ARG A 669 -14.58 32.12 0.30
N GLU A 670 -14.27 30.88 0.67
CA GLU A 670 -14.41 29.66 -0.14
C GLU A 670 -14.86 28.49 0.74
N HIS A 671 -15.45 27.46 0.12
CA HIS A 671 -15.87 26.21 0.77
C HIS A 671 -16.61 26.41 2.11
N GLN A 672 -17.44 27.45 2.22
CA GLN A 672 -18.07 27.87 3.49
C GLN A 672 -19.04 26.83 4.07
N GLU A 673 -19.44 25.86 3.26
CA GLU A 673 -20.17 24.65 3.68
C GLU A 673 -19.39 23.82 4.70
N PHE A 674 -18.05 23.85 4.64
CA PHE A 674 -17.15 23.09 5.51
C PHE A 674 -16.20 24.01 6.30
N MET A 675 -15.74 25.10 5.67
CA MET A 675 -14.84 26.10 6.23
C MET A 675 -15.66 27.24 6.83
N HIS A 676 -16.08 27.06 8.08
CA HIS A 676 -17.02 27.96 8.76
C HIS A 676 -16.56 29.44 8.90
N SER A 677 -15.29 29.76 8.63
CA SER A 677 -14.76 31.13 8.67
C SER A 677 -13.56 31.31 7.72
N VAL A 678 -13.26 32.57 7.37
CA VAL A 678 -12.05 32.91 6.58
C VAL A 678 -10.76 32.59 7.37
N GLU A 679 -10.81 32.69 8.70
CA GLU A 679 -9.69 32.27 9.55
C GLU A 679 -9.42 30.77 9.43
N ALA A 680 -10.46 29.92 9.39
CA ALA A 680 -10.32 28.49 9.16
C ALA A 680 -9.71 28.19 7.77
N VAL A 681 -10.14 28.93 6.74
CA VAL A 681 -9.54 28.86 5.40
C VAL A 681 -8.07 29.26 5.42
N ALA A 682 -7.69 30.28 6.19
CA ALA A 682 -6.31 30.73 6.32
C ALA A 682 -5.43 29.66 7.00
N GLN A 683 -5.93 29.03 8.06
CA GLN A 683 -5.26 27.94 8.78
C GLN A 683 -5.05 26.72 7.87
N GLU A 684 -6.10 26.31 7.15
CA GLU A 684 -6.04 25.15 6.25
C GLU A 684 -5.05 25.38 5.08
N ASN A 685 -5.14 26.52 4.39
CA ASN A 685 -4.17 26.84 3.33
C ASN A 685 -2.73 26.96 3.89
N GLY A 686 -2.62 27.46 5.12
CA GLY A 686 -1.37 27.57 5.86
C GLY A 686 -0.72 26.25 6.25
N ALA A 687 -1.48 25.13 6.26
CA ALA A 687 -0.90 23.80 6.46
C ALA A 687 0.16 23.45 5.40
N SER A 688 0.12 24.09 4.22
CA SER A 688 1.18 23.96 3.20
C SER A 688 2.52 24.53 3.67
N ILE A 689 2.52 25.55 4.52
CA ILE A 689 3.71 26.16 5.13
C ILE A 689 4.27 25.24 6.22
N GLU A 690 3.40 24.63 7.02
CA GLU A 690 3.81 23.70 8.08
C GLU A 690 4.55 22.47 7.53
N ALA A 691 4.19 22.03 6.32
CA ALA A 691 4.81 20.92 5.60
C ALA A 691 6.21 21.23 5.03
N LEU A 692 6.68 22.50 5.09
CA LEU A 692 8.00 22.85 4.61
C LEU A 692 9.11 22.23 5.48
N PRO A 693 10.26 21.85 4.87
CA PRO A 693 11.47 21.55 5.64
C PRO A 693 11.99 22.80 6.36
N GLU A 694 12.94 22.63 7.27
CA GLU A 694 13.51 23.74 8.08
C GLU A 694 14.17 24.83 7.21
N ASP A 695 14.77 24.44 6.09
CA ASP A 695 15.39 25.34 5.10
C ASP A 695 14.41 25.83 4.01
N GLY A 696 13.13 25.48 4.13
CA GLY A 696 12.07 25.90 3.22
C GLY A 696 11.71 27.38 3.32
N VAL A 697 11.02 27.89 2.29
CA VAL A 697 10.60 29.30 2.22
C VAL A 697 9.07 29.41 2.19
N ALA A 698 8.51 30.12 3.17
CA ALA A 698 7.11 30.48 3.21
C ALA A 698 6.88 31.79 2.44
N VAL A 699 5.87 31.81 1.56
CA VAL A 699 5.51 32.96 0.73
C VAL A 699 4.02 33.24 0.91
N PHE A 700 3.67 34.45 1.30
CA PHE A 700 2.27 34.84 1.56
C PHE A 700 2.09 36.36 1.49
N PRO A 701 0.85 36.86 1.31
CA PRO A 701 0.62 38.28 1.23
C PRO A 701 0.82 38.97 2.58
N GLY A 702 1.69 39.99 2.62
CA GLY A 702 1.98 40.75 3.83
C GLY A 702 0.91 41.79 4.19
N ASP A 703 0.05 42.13 3.23
CA ASP A 703 -1.08 43.06 3.37
C ASP A 703 -2.43 42.36 3.58
N ASP A 704 -2.43 41.04 3.78
CA ASP A 704 -3.63 40.25 4.11
C ASP A 704 -3.92 40.28 5.62
N PRO A 705 -5.20 40.45 6.04
CA PRO A 705 -5.57 40.44 7.46
C PRO A 705 -5.12 39.19 8.24
N HIS A 706 -4.94 38.06 7.56
CA HIS A 706 -4.56 36.78 8.17
C HIS A 706 -3.05 36.50 8.12
N CYS A 707 -2.23 37.46 7.70
CA CYS A 707 -0.76 37.34 7.64
C CYS A 707 -0.14 36.78 8.94
N GLY A 708 -0.63 37.22 10.10
CA GLY A 708 -0.12 36.75 11.40
C GLY A 708 -0.27 35.24 11.65
N ILE A 709 -1.26 34.58 11.03
CA ILE A 709 -1.44 33.12 11.12
C ILE A 709 -0.29 32.42 10.38
N TRP A 710 0.00 32.86 9.16
CA TRP A 710 1.06 32.26 8.34
C TRP A 710 2.46 32.57 8.87
N GLU A 711 2.66 33.73 9.50
CA GLU A 711 3.91 34.03 10.24
C GLU A 711 4.13 33.06 11.39
N ALA A 712 3.08 32.76 12.16
CA ALA A 712 3.15 31.78 13.25
C ALA A 712 3.44 30.36 12.72
N GLN A 713 2.77 29.94 11.65
CA GLN A 713 2.98 28.63 11.02
C GLN A 713 4.35 28.48 10.35
N ALA A 714 4.92 29.56 9.80
CA ALA A 714 6.27 29.55 9.24
C ALA A 714 7.32 29.25 10.32
N GLY A 715 7.12 29.73 11.55
CA GLY A 715 8.06 29.52 12.65
C GLY A 715 9.43 30.12 12.35
N ALA A 716 10.49 29.31 12.40
CA ALA A 716 11.87 29.75 12.13
C ALA A 716 12.23 29.78 10.63
N ARG A 717 11.33 29.34 9.75
CA ARG A 717 11.60 29.24 8.30
C ARG A 717 11.73 30.63 7.67
N ARG A 718 12.40 30.70 6.53
CA ARG A 718 12.51 31.95 5.78
C ARG A 718 11.14 32.38 5.25
N VAL A 719 10.83 33.67 5.37
CA VAL A 719 9.57 34.26 4.88
C VAL A 719 9.85 35.26 3.77
N LEU A 720 9.01 35.27 2.73
CA LEU A 720 8.90 36.39 1.77
C LEU A 720 7.45 36.86 1.70
N ARG A 721 7.22 38.09 2.15
CA ARG A 721 5.90 38.74 2.08
C ARG A 721 5.75 39.47 0.76
N PHE A 722 4.64 39.23 0.05
CA PHE A 722 4.31 39.98 -1.16
C PHE A 722 3.10 40.89 -0.98
N GLY A 723 2.95 41.92 -1.80
CA GLY A 723 1.75 42.77 -1.77
C GLY A 723 1.90 44.05 -2.60
N LEU A 724 0.88 44.90 -2.59
CA LEU A 724 0.88 46.14 -3.38
C LEU A 724 1.42 47.35 -2.60
N GLN A 725 1.83 47.15 -1.35
CA GLN A 725 2.29 48.21 -0.46
C GLN A 725 3.83 48.24 -0.37
N PRO A 726 4.45 49.44 -0.37
CA PRO A 726 5.86 49.58 -0.09
C PRO A 726 6.26 49.05 1.29
N GLY A 727 7.46 48.47 1.38
CA GLY A 727 8.03 47.95 2.63
C GLY A 727 7.86 46.45 2.87
N LEU A 728 7.17 45.75 1.95
CA LEU A 728 7.15 44.28 1.91
C LEU A 728 8.41 43.74 1.19
N ASP A 729 8.65 42.43 1.27
CA ASP A 729 9.82 41.82 0.63
C ASP A 729 9.72 41.88 -0.91
N VAL A 730 8.52 41.62 -1.46
CA VAL A 730 8.23 41.69 -2.90
C VAL A 730 6.99 42.54 -3.14
N TYR A 731 7.15 43.71 -3.76
CA TYR A 731 6.05 44.63 -3.97
C TYR A 731 6.17 45.41 -5.27
N ALA A 732 5.11 46.14 -5.62
CA ALA A 732 5.08 47.00 -6.80
C ALA A 732 4.99 48.48 -6.40
N GLU A 733 5.77 49.33 -7.08
CA GLU A 733 5.68 50.79 -7.04
C GLU A 733 5.30 51.31 -8.42
N GLN A 734 4.91 52.59 -8.51
CA GLN A 734 4.61 53.25 -9.79
C GLN A 734 3.55 52.49 -10.62
N ILE A 735 2.52 51.99 -9.94
CA ILE A 735 1.48 51.15 -10.57
C ILE A 735 0.58 52.03 -11.45
N ASP A 736 0.64 51.79 -12.75
CA ASP A 736 -0.29 52.30 -13.76
C ASP A 736 -1.11 51.14 -14.32
N ALA A 737 -2.31 50.97 -13.78
CA ALA A 737 -3.22 49.89 -14.13
C ALA A 737 -4.24 50.36 -15.17
N THR A 738 -4.04 49.96 -16.42
CA THR A 738 -4.97 50.21 -17.51
C THR A 738 -6.00 49.07 -17.60
N PRO A 739 -7.06 49.22 -18.42
CA PRO A 739 -7.99 48.11 -18.67
C PRO A 739 -7.40 46.97 -19.50
N HIS A 740 -6.13 47.06 -19.93
CA HIS A 740 -5.49 46.10 -20.85
C HIS A 740 -4.25 45.47 -20.25
N ASP A 741 -3.45 46.27 -19.55
CA ASP A 741 -2.21 45.87 -18.93
C ASP A 741 -2.05 46.60 -17.59
N THR A 742 -1.10 46.14 -16.78
CA THR A 742 -0.64 46.87 -15.61
C THR A 742 0.86 47.08 -15.73
N ARG A 743 1.30 48.33 -15.67
CA ARG A 743 2.71 48.72 -15.68
C ARG A 743 3.11 49.08 -14.27
N CYS A 744 4.26 48.59 -13.81
CA CYS A 744 4.78 48.91 -12.49
C CYS A 744 6.28 48.65 -12.43
N ARG A 745 6.92 49.19 -11.39
CA ARG A 745 8.27 48.78 -10.99
C ARG A 745 8.16 47.77 -9.86
N VAL A 746 8.58 46.54 -10.11
CA VAL A 746 8.64 45.49 -9.08
C VAL A 746 9.93 45.67 -8.29
N VAL A 747 9.82 45.65 -6.96
CA VAL A 747 10.94 45.72 -6.01
C VAL A 747 11.01 44.39 -5.27
N THR A 748 12.20 43.79 -5.23
CA THR A 748 12.44 42.47 -4.62
C THR A 748 13.79 42.47 -3.88
N PRO A 749 14.09 41.45 -3.06
CA PRO A 749 15.41 41.32 -2.44
C PRO A 749 16.53 41.07 -3.46
N ALA A 750 16.20 40.64 -4.69
CA ALA A 750 17.13 40.42 -5.79
C ALA A 750 17.32 41.67 -6.68
N GLY A 751 16.74 42.81 -6.30
CA GLY A 751 16.76 44.06 -7.06
C GLY A 751 15.37 44.47 -7.56
N SER A 752 15.34 45.50 -8.41
CA SER A 752 14.11 46.05 -8.98
C SER A 752 14.09 45.97 -10.50
N ALA A 753 12.91 45.80 -11.10
CA ALA A 753 12.73 45.77 -12.55
C ALA A 753 11.35 46.29 -12.96
N ASP A 754 11.26 46.88 -14.15
CA ASP A 754 9.99 47.31 -14.72
C ASP A 754 9.23 46.12 -15.30
N LEU A 755 7.96 46.00 -14.95
CA LEU A 755 7.06 44.95 -15.41
C LEU A 755 5.88 45.58 -16.15
N VAL A 756 5.65 45.11 -17.37
CA VAL A 756 4.37 45.28 -18.08
C VAL A 756 3.66 43.95 -18.03
N LEU A 757 2.58 43.88 -17.27
CA LEU A 757 1.77 42.67 -17.10
C LEU A 757 0.54 42.77 -18.03
N PRO A 758 0.45 41.96 -19.10
CA PRO A 758 -0.62 42.07 -20.11
C PRO A 758 -1.93 41.38 -19.68
N VAL A 759 -2.25 41.43 -18.39
CA VAL A 759 -3.52 40.96 -17.82
C VAL A 759 -4.11 42.04 -16.92
N ALA A 760 -5.42 42.25 -17.04
CA ALA A 760 -6.11 43.32 -16.33
C ALA A 760 -6.35 42.98 -14.84
N GLY A 761 -6.41 44.02 -14.02
CA GLY A 761 -6.82 43.95 -12.62
C GLY A 761 -5.66 43.86 -11.62
N LEU A 762 -5.77 44.61 -10.53
CA LEU A 762 -4.77 44.62 -9.45
C LEU A 762 -4.62 43.26 -8.74
N HIS A 763 -5.66 42.43 -8.76
CA HIS A 763 -5.59 41.05 -8.26
C HIS A 763 -4.62 40.20 -9.10
N ASN A 764 -4.50 40.43 -10.41
CA ASN A 764 -3.53 39.75 -11.25
C ASN A 764 -2.11 40.30 -11.05
N LEU A 765 -1.95 41.59 -10.76
CA LEU A 765 -0.66 42.11 -10.31
C LEU A 765 -0.23 41.46 -8.98
N ARG A 766 -1.14 41.27 -8.02
CA ARG A 766 -0.85 40.52 -6.79
C ARG A 766 -0.42 39.08 -7.09
N ASN A 767 -1.14 38.37 -7.97
CA ASN A 767 -0.75 37.02 -8.42
C ASN A 767 0.65 37.01 -9.07
N ALA A 768 0.98 38.03 -9.85
CA ALA A 768 2.30 38.16 -10.47
C ALA A 768 3.41 38.39 -9.42
N LEU A 769 3.16 39.23 -8.41
CA LEU A 769 4.10 39.43 -7.29
C LEU A 769 4.29 38.16 -6.46
N ALA A 770 3.20 37.42 -6.21
CA ALA A 770 3.25 36.10 -5.57
C ALA A 770 4.09 35.10 -6.38
N ALA A 771 3.89 35.06 -7.71
CA ALA A 771 4.66 34.22 -8.62
C ALA A 771 6.15 34.58 -8.64
N ILE A 772 6.48 35.87 -8.68
CA ILE A 772 7.86 36.37 -8.59
C ILE A 772 8.47 35.96 -7.25
N ALA A 773 7.80 36.21 -6.14
CA ALA A 773 8.30 35.87 -4.80
C ALA A 773 8.60 34.36 -4.66
N ALA A 774 7.66 33.51 -5.10
CA ALA A 774 7.84 32.06 -5.05
C ALA A 774 8.93 31.56 -6.01
N ALA A 775 9.03 32.11 -7.22
CA ALA A 775 10.07 31.74 -8.17
C ALA A 775 11.47 32.18 -7.70
N LEU A 776 11.60 33.39 -7.15
CA LEU A 776 12.86 33.87 -6.54
C LEU A 776 13.27 32.99 -5.35
N ALA A 777 12.30 32.60 -4.51
CA ALA A 777 12.55 31.67 -3.40
C ALA A 777 13.06 30.30 -3.89
N ALA A 778 12.56 29.83 -5.03
CA ALA A 778 13.02 28.60 -5.68
C ALA A 778 14.38 28.77 -6.41
N GLY A 779 14.89 29.99 -6.54
CA GLY A 779 16.19 30.30 -7.15
C GLY A 779 16.15 30.90 -8.56
N ALA A 780 14.96 31.21 -9.11
CA ALA A 780 14.85 31.83 -10.42
C ALA A 780 15.42 33.26 -10.44
N PRO A 781 16.04 33.73 -11.54
CA PRO A 781 16.50 35.10 -11.66
C PRO A 781 15.33 36.08 -11.91
N LEU A 782 15.34 37.24 -11.25
CA LEU A 782 14.31 38.28 -11.42
C LEU A 782 14.11 38.68 -12.89
N ALA A 783 15.20 38.82 -13.64
CA ALA A 783 15.13 39.19 -15.06
C ALA A 783 14.34 38.16 -15.89
N GLY A 784 14.45 36.87 -15.58
CA GLY A 784 13.67 35.82 -16.24
C GLY A 784 12.21 35.85 -15.82
N ALA A 785 11.94 36.10 -14.53
CA ALA A 785 10.59 36.23 -14.02
C ALA A 785 9.82 37.36 -14.69
N VAL A 786 10.44 38.54 -14.82
CA VAL A 786 9.83 39.71 -15.49
C VAL A 786 9.60 39.44 -16.98
N ARG A 787 10.58 38.88 -17.70
CA ARG A 787 10.41 38.53 -19.12
C ARG A 787 9.23 37.57 -19.33
N ALA A 788 9.16 36.51 -18.52
CA ALA A 788 8.10 35.51 -18.61
C ALA A 788 6.72 36.13 -18.36
N LEU A 789 6.60 36.97 -17.33
CA LEU A 789 5.33 37.62 -16.99
C LEU A 789 4.92 38.70 -17.99
N SER A 790 5.87 39.39 -18.63
CA SER A 790 5.57 40.31 -19.72
C SER A 790 5.11 39.61 -21.00
N ALA A 791 5.44 38.33 -21.17
CA ALA A 791 4.93 37.49 -22.26
C ALA A 791 3.71 36.64 -21.87
N PHE A 792 3.21 36.77 -20.63
CA PHE A 792 2.12 35.95 -20.12
C PHE A 792 0.79 36.27 -20.82
N SER A 793 -0.11 35.29 -20.88
CA SER A 793 -1.49 35.49 -21.36
C SER A 793 -2.48 34.93 -20.35
N ALA A 794 -3.64 35.57 -20.22
CA ALA A 794 -4.69 35.10 -19.32
C ALA A 794 -5.05 33.62 -19.58
N VAL A 795 -5.28 32.89 -18.49
CA VAL A 795 -5.71 31.49 -18.53
C VAL A 795 -7.15 31.44 -19.05
N ALA A 796 -7.48 30.45 -19.88
CA ALA A 796 -8.82 30.29 -20.42
C ALA A 796 -9.88 30.28 -19.31
N GLY A 797 -10.93 31.09 -19.48
CA GLY A 797 -12.00 31.25 -18.48
C GLY A 797 -11.61 31.98 -17.18
N ARG A 798 -10.43 32.63 -17.13
CA ARG A 798 -9.94 33.38 -15.96
C ARG A 798 -9.48 34.78 -16.38
N MET A 799 -10.40 35.73 -16.39
CA MET A 799 -10.17 37.12 -16.85
C MET A 799 -9.63 37.19 -18.30
N GLN A 800 -10.05 36.25 -19.14
CA GLN A 800 -9.63 36.19 -20.53
C GLN A 800 -10.40 37.23 -21.35
N ARG A 801 -9.68 38.22 -21.88
CA ARG A 801 -10.27 39.26 -22.73
C ARG A 801 -10.34 38.82 -24.19
N GLN A 802 -11.44 39.17 -24.83
CA GLN A 802 -11.67 39.06 -26.27
C GLN A 802 -12.36 40.33 -26.77
N THR A 803 -12.20 40.66 -28.05
CA THR A 803 -12.95 41.74 -28.71
C THR A 803 -13.86 41.09 -29.74
N LEU A 804 -15.16 41.37 -29.66
CA LEU A 804 -16.16 40.88 -30.62
C LEU A 804 -16.16 41.75 -31.89
N ASP A 805 -16.76 41.26 -32.98
CA ASP A 805 -16.77 41.95 -34.28
C ASP A 805 -17.42 43.36 -34.25
N ASP A 806 -18.34 43.59 -33.31
CA ASP A 806 -18.99 44.89 -33.11
C ASP A 806 -18.18 45.86 -32.24
N GLY A 807 -16.97 45.46 -31.84
CA GLY A 807 -16.07 46.23 -30.98
C GLY A 807 -16.31 46.05 -29.47
N THR A 808 -17.30 45.23 -29.07
CA THR A 808 -17.56 44.92 -27.66
C THR A 808 -16.37 44.22 -27.02
N ILE A 809 -15.96 44.68 -25.84
CA ILE A 809 -14.93 44.00 -25.04
C ILE A 809 -15.61 42.93 -24.18
N LEU A 810 -15.29 41.66 -24.41
CA LEU A 810 -15.77 40.53 -23.62
C LEU A 810 -14.68 40.03 -22.68
N ILE A 811 -14.97 39.92 -21.39
CA ILE A 811 -14.14 39.23 -20.40
C ILE A 811 -14.81 37.91 -20.03
N ASP A 812 -14.13 36.82 -20.31
CA ASP A 812 -14.47 35.47 -19.87
C ASP A 812 -13.78 35.16 -18.53
N ASP A 813 -14.57 35.13 -17.45
CA ASP A 813 -14.17 34.71 -16.11
C ASP A 813 -15.10 33.59 -15.58
N THR A 814 -15.41 32.64 -16.45
CA THR A 814 -16.43 31.59 -16.22
C THR A 814 -15.93 30.35 -15.47
N TYR A 815 -14.71 30.35 -14.94
CA TYR A 815 -14.15 29.17 -14.27
C TYR A 815 -14.73 28.90 -12.87
N ASN A 816 -14.70 29.89 -11.98
CA ASN A 816 -15.30 29.78 -10.63
C ASN A 816 -15.81 31.14 -10.13
N ALA A 817 -16.73 31.12 -9.17
CA ALA A 817 -17.26 32.34 -8.58
C ALA A 817 -17.52 32.19 -7.07
N ASN A 818 -17.00 33.15 -6.32
CA ASN A 818 -17.29 33.43 -4.91
C ASN A 818 -17.39 34.96 -4.75
N PRO A 819 -17.86 35.49 -3.61
CA PRO A 819 -18.12 36.91 -3.46
C PRO A 819 -16.90 37.79 -3.73
N ASP A 820 -15.74 37.39 -3.22
CA ASP A 820 -14.51 38.16 -3.33
C ASP A 820 -13.96 38.18 -4.77
N SER A 821 -14.04 37.06 -5.49
CA SER A 821 -13.66 37.01 -6.91
C SER A 821 -14.65 37.75 -7.82
N VAL A 822 -15.96 37.76 -7.51
CA VAL A 822 -16.96 38.54 -8.27
C VAL A 822 -16.71 40.04 -8.10
N ARG A 823 -16.41 40.49 -6.88
CA ARG A 823 -16.05 41.90 -6.63
C ARG A 823 -14.80 42.31 -7.40
N ALA A 824 -13.77 41.48 -7.40
CA ALA A 824 -12.55 41.73 -8.18
C ALA A 824 -12.83 41.79 -9.71
N ALA A 825 -13.76 40.99 -10.22
CA ALA A 825 -14.20 41.04 -11.61
C ALA A 825 -14.99 42.33 -11.93
N VAL A 826 -15.89 42.75 -11.02
CA VAL A 826 -16.61 44.02 -11.11
C VAL A 826 -15.66 45.21 -11.16
N ASP A 827 -14.62 45.23 -10.31
CA ASP A 827 -13.64 46.32 -10.29
C ASP A 827 -12.91 46.49 -11.63
N VAL A 828 -12.69 45.39 -12.35
CA VAL A 828 -12.11 45.42 -13.70
C VAL A 828 -13.14 45.92 -14.72
N LEU A 829 -14.36 45.38 -14.70
CA LEU A 829 -15.42 45.79 -15.62
C LEU A 829 -15.76 47.28 -15.48
N ALA A 830 -15.77 47.81 -14.25
CA ALA A 830 -16.05 49.21 -13.95
C ALA A 830 -15.06 50.19 -14.61
N ARG A 831 -13.83 49.73 -14.93
CA ARG A 831 -12.80 50.54 -15.60
C ARG A 831 -12.88 50.50 -17.13
N LEU A 832 -13.75 49.65 -17.70
CA LEU A 832 -13.94 49.54 -19.14
C LEU A 832 -14.97 50.57 -19.66
N PRO A 833 -15.04 50.80 -20.99
CA PRO A 833 -16.03 51.68 -21.60
C PRO A 833 -17.48 51.28 -21.29
N ALA A 834 -18.33 52.27 -21.00
CA ALA A 834 -19.76 52.08 -20.84
C ALA A 834 -20.49 52.07 -22.21
N PRO A 835 -21.66 51.42 -22.34
CA PRO A 835 -22.39 50.68 -21.30
C PRO A 835 -21.75 49.35 -20.90
N ARG A 836 -21.78 49.01 -19.62
CA ARG A 836 -21.16 47.83 -19.00
C ARG A 836 -22.21 46.81 -18.58
N ALA A 837 -22.06 45.57 -19.04
CA ALA A 837 -22.93 44.47 -18.67
C ALA A 837 -22.16 43.41 -17.86
N LEU A 838 -22.71 43.01 -16.72
CA LEU A 838 -22.26 41.83 -15.97
C LEU A 838 -23.24 40.68 -16.19
N VAL A 839 -22.73 39.50 -16.53
CA VAL A 839 -23.50 38.25 -16.56
C VAL A 839 -22.99 37.36 -15.43
N LEU A 840 -23.87 37.01 -14.49
CA LEU A 840 -23.51 36.28 -13.28
C LEU A 840 -24.34 35.00 -13.12
N GLY A 841 -23.67 33.85 -13.09
CA GLY A 841 -24.28 32.60 -12.64
C GLY A 841 -24.20 32.43 -11.12
N ASP A 842 -24.85 31.38 -10.59
CA ASP A 842 -24.77 31.07 -9.16
C ASP A 842 -23.32 30.85 -8.69
N MET A 843 -23.02 31.43 -7.53
CA MET A 843 -21.79 31.17 -6.77
C MET A 843 -21.97 29.88 -5.97
N GLY A 844 -21.07 28.91 -6.16
CA GLY A 844 -21.03 27.67 -5.40
C GLY A 844 -20.23 27.83 -4.11
N GLU A 845 -20.26 26.81 -3.24
CA GLU A 845 -19.38 26.72 -2.07
C GLU A 845 -19.57 27.86 -1.05
N VAL A 846 -20.73 28.54 -1.08
CA VAL A 846 -21.07 29.70 -0.24
C VAL A 846 -21.82 29.34 1.06
N GLY A 847 -22.22 28.08 1.22
CA GLY A 847 -22.91 27.57 2.41
C GLY A 847 -24.23 28.29 2.72
N ASP A 848 -24.65 28.23 3.98
CA ASP A 848 -25.93 28.80 4.45
C ASP A 848 -26.05 30.33 4.23
N ASN A 849 -24.91 31.02 4.09
CA ASN A 849 -24.85 32.46 3.84
C ASN A 849 -24.99 32.83 2.34
N GLY A 850 -25.24 31.85 1.47
CA GLY A 850 -25.37 32.03 0.03
C GLY A 850 -26.27 33.20 -0.39
N PRO A 851 -27.52 33.32 0.10
CA PRO A 851 -28.41 34.43 -0.25
C PRO A 851 -27.83 35.82 0.09
N ALA A 852 -27.20 35.96 1.26
CA ALA A 852 -26.60 37.23 1.66
C ALA A 852 -25.39 37.60 0.79
N MET A 853 -24.57 36.61 0.46
CA MET A 853 -23.42 36.76 -0.42
C MET A 853 -23.81 37.13 -1.85
N HIS A 854 -24.90 36.56 -2.38
CA HIS A 854 -25.43 36.94 -3.69
C HIS A 854 -25.99 38.37 -3.70
N ARG A 855 -26.69 38.80 -2.64
CA ARG A 855 -27.14 40.19 -2.49
C ARG A 855 -25.96 41.17 -2.46
N GLU A 856 -24.91 40.85 -1.69
CA GLU A 856 -23.69 41.66 -1.58
C GLU A 856 -23.08 41.96 -2.95
N VAL A 857 -22.89 40.95 -3.80
CA VAL A 857 -22.25 41.16 -5.11
C VAL A 857 -23.12 41.95 -6.09
N GLY A 858 -24.44 41.80 -6.01
CA GLY A 858 -25.38 42.61 -6.80
C GLY A 858 -25.36 44.08 -6.39
N GLU A 859 -25.41 44.35 -5.08
CA GLU A 859 -25.24 45.70 -4.53
C GLU A 859 -23.90 46.31 -4.92
N TYR A 860 -22.82 45.54 -4.82
CA TYR A 860 -21.48 45.98 -5.14
C TYR A 860 -21.36 46.37 -6.63
N ALA A 861 -21.89 45.55 -7.55
CA ALA A 861 -21.90 45.86 -8.98
C ALA A 861 -22.62 47.18 -9.29
N ARG A 862 -23.77 47.41 -8.66
CA ARG A 862 -24.52 48.68 -8.82
C ARG A 862 -23.74 49.87 -8.29
N GLN A 863 -23.15 49.74 -7.10
CA GLN A 863 -22.36 50.81 -6.47
C GLN A 863 -21.12 51.19 -7.28
N HIS A 864 -20.58 50.26 -8.07
CA HIS A 864 -19.39 50.45 -8.91
C HIS A 864 -19.72 50.80 -10.37
N GLY A 865 -20.95 51.22 -10.66
CA GLY A 865 -21.31 51.81 -11.94
C GLY A 865 -21.37 50.81 -13.10
N ILE A 866 -21.75 49.56 -12.82
CA ILE A 866 -22.19 48.63 -13.85
C ILE A 866 -23.60 49.03 -14.30
N ASP A 867 -23.84 49.08 -15.62
CA ASP A 867 -25.09 49.60 -16.18
C ASP A 867 -26.20 48.54 -16.20
N THR A 868 -25.85 47.28 -16.51
CA THR A 868 -26.80 46.17 -16.54
C THR A 868 -26.26 44.89 -15.91
N LEU A 869 -27.13 44.12 -15.26
CA LEU A 869 -26.82 42.82 -14.65
C LEU A 869 -27.77 41.74 -15.18
N TYR A 870 -27.23 40.68 -15.76
CA TYR A 870 -27.99 39.50 -16.19
C TYR A 870 -27.61 38.31 -15.33
N THR A 871 -28.59 37.60 -14.78
CA THR A 871 -28.32 36.46 -13.88
C THR A 871 -28.87 35.15 -14.43
N LEU A 872 -28.19 34.05 -14.14
CA LEU A 872 -28.62 32.70 -14.49
C LEU A 872 -28.49 31.77 -13.29
N GLY A 873 -29.62 31.27 -12.80
CA GLY A 873 -29.66 30.34 -11.67
C GLY A 873 -30.68 30.77 -10.63
N GLU A 874 -30.81 29.98 -9.57
CA GLU A 874 -31.79 30.26 -8.51
C GLU A 874 -31.23 31.26 -7.51
N ALA A 875 -29.98 31.05 -7.07
CA ALA A 875 -29.35 31.87 -6.04
C ALA A 875 -28.97 33.28 -6.56
N SER A 876 -28.50 33.38 -7.81
CA SER A 876 -28.12 34.66 -8.43
C SER A 876 -29.30 35.61 -8.67
N ARG A 877 -30.56 35.16 -8.52
CA ARG A 877 -31.73 36.04 -8.48
C ARG A 877 -31.64 37.07 -7.37
N ASP A 878 -31.04 36.71 -6.24
CA ASP A 878 -30.80 37.62 -5.12
C ASP A 878 -29.84 38.76 -5.52
N SER A 879 -28.85 38.47 -6.38
CA SER A 879 -27.96 39.49 -6.95
C SER A 879 -28.73 40.46 -7.86
N ALA A 880 -29.62 39.94 -8.71
CA ALA A 880 -30.46 40.79 -9.58
C ALA A 880 -31.43 41.67 -8.76
N ALA A 881 -32.06 41.11 -7.73
CA ALA A 881 -32.95 41.84 -6.85
C ALA A 881 -32.21 42.97 -6.10
N ALA A 882 -31.01 42.69 -5.59
CA ALA A 882 -30.18 43.66 -4.85
C ALA A 882 -29.57 44.76 -5.76
N PHE A 883 -29.30 44.43 -7.02
CA PHE A 883 -28.89 45.40 -8.05
C PHE A 883 -30.04 46.33 -8.47
N GLY A 884 -31.29 45.86 -8.43
CA GLY A 884 -32.46 46.69 -8.70
C GLY A 884 -32.63 47.07 -10.19
N PRO A 885 -33.07 48.30 -10.53
CA PRO A 885 -33.34 48.69 -11.92
C PRO A 885 -32.10 48.52 -12.81
N GLY A 886 -32.26 47.84 -13.94
CA GLY A 886 -31.15 47.48 -14.84
C GLY A 886 -30.66 46.04 -14.70
N ALA A 887 -31.18 45.28 -13.72
CA ALA A 887 -30.98 43.84 -13.64
C ALA A 887 -32.12 43.03 -14.28
N LEU A 888 -31.78 41.87 -14.84
CA LEU A 888 -32.72 40.88 -15.35
C LEU A 888 -32.29 39.46 -14.93
N ALA A 889 -33.19 38.76 -14.23
CA ALA A 889 -33.03 37.33 -13.95
C ALA A 889 -33.54 36.51 -15.15
N CYS A 890 -32.63 35.80 -15.81
CA CYS A 890 -32.92 35.02 -17.01
C CYS A 890 -33.15 33.54 -16.65
N ALA A 891 -34.04 32.89 -17.39
CA ALA A 891 -34.28 31.45 -17.27
C ALA A 891 -33.36 30.61 -18.16
N SER A 892 -32.72 31.22 -19.16
CA SER A 892 -31.87 30.51 -20.12
C SER A 892 -30.72 31.35 -20.66
N VAL A 893 -29.73 30.67 -21.25
CA VAL A 893 -28.63 31.33 -21.98
C VAL A 893 -29.16 32.14 -23.17
N ASP A 894 -30.22 31.69 -23.84
CA ASP A 894 -30.78 32.38 -24.99
C ASP A 894 -31.42 33.72 -24.59
N GLU A 895 -32.08 33.76 -23.43
CA GLU A 895 -32.61 35.01 -22.87
C GLU A 895 -31.50 36.01 -22.54
N ILE A 896 -30.38 35.54 -21.97
CA ILE A 896 -29.21 36.38 -21.69
C ILE A 896 -28.66 36.97 -23.00
N VAL A 897 -28.46 36.13 -24.01
CA VAL A 897 -27.93 36.57 -25.30
C VAL A 897 -28.88 37.56 -26.00
N ALA A 898 -30.20 37.32 -25.94
CA ALA A 898 -31.19 38.24 -26.47
C ALA A 898 -31.16 39.61 -25.74
N ALA A 899 -31.07 39.59 -24.41
CA ALA A 899 -31.00 40.79 -23.61
C ALA A 899 -29.71 41.60 -23.86
N LEU A 900 -28.56 40.92 -23.96
CA LEU A 900 -27.27 41.54 -24.30
C LEU A 900 -27.30 42.20 -25.69
N ARG A 901 -27.90 41.55 -26.69
CA ARG A 901 -28.07 42.13 -28.04
C ARG A 901 -28.94 43.39 -28.03
N GLY A 902 -29.96 43.43 -27.16
CA GLY A 902 -30.81 44.60 -26.96
C GLY A 902 -30.07 45.76 -26.28
N ALA A 903 -29.25 45.46 -25.25
CA ALA A 903 -28.53 46.46 -24.47
C ALA A 903 -27.28 47.02 -25.18
N ARG A 904 -26.68 46.26 -26.11
CA ARG A 904 -25.45 46.64 -26.86
C ARG A 904 -24.36 47.22 -25.96
N PRO A 905 -23.90 46.46 -24.94
CA PRO A 905 -22.86 46.95 -24.06
C PRO A 905 -21.55 47.16 -24.84
N ALA A 906 -20.82 48.23 -24.51
CA ALA A 906 -19.45 48.39 -25.00
C ALA A 906 -18.49 47.43 -24.29
N SER A 907 -18.85 46.95 -23.09
CA SER A 907 -18.06 46.01 -22.30
C SER A 907 -18.92 45.02 -21.53
N LEU A 908 -18.50 43.76 -21.55
CA LEU A 908 -19.24 42.62 -21.01
C LEU A 908 -18.31 41.73 -20.20
N LEU A 909 -18.74 41.29 -19.03
CA LEU A 909 -18.04 40.25 -18.25
C LEU A 909 -19.00 39.11 -17.96
N VAL A 910 -18.56 37.87 -18.18
CA VAL A 910 -19.32 36.65 -17.85
C VAL A 910 -18.59 35.91 -16.74
N LYS A 911 -19.30 35.65 -15.63
CA LYS A 911 -18.76 34.95 -14.46
C LYS A 911 -19.77 33.97 -13.87
N GLY A 912 -19.27 32.88 -13.32
CA GLY A 912 -20.08 31.91 -12.59
C GLY A 912 -19.24 30.71 -12.16
N SER A 913 -19.83 29.88 -11.31
CA SER A 913 -19.19 28.64 -10.86
C SER A 913 -19.17 27.60 -11.98
N ARG A 914 -18.19 26.68 -11.95
CA ARG A 914 -18.01 25.69 -13.03
C ARG A 914 -19.27 24.86 -13.33
N PHE A 915 -20.06 24.52 -12.30
CA PHE A 915 -21.29 23.73 -12.47
C PHE A 915 -22.39 24.48 -13.26
N MET A 916 -22.35 25.82 -13.27
CA MET A 916 -23.28 26.66 -14.05
C MET A 916 -22.99 26.64 -15.55
N ARG A 917 -21.78 26.24 -15.94
CA ARG A 917 -21.34 26.14 -17.34
C ARG A 917 -21.52 27.45 -18.12
N MET A 918 -21.16 28.57 -17.49
CA MET A 918 -21.34 29.92 -18.05
C MET A 918 -20.50 30.17 -19.30
N GLU A 919 -19.48 29.34 -19.58
CA GLU A 919 -18.73 29.37 -20.84
C GLU A 919 -19.63 29.18 -22.08
N ARG A 920 -20.85 28.64 -21.89
CA ARG A 920 -21.88 28.59 -22.94
C ARG A 920 -22.28 29.97 -23.45
N VAL A 921 -22.40 30.96 -22.57
CA VAL A 921 -22.74 32.35 -22.96
C VAL A 921 -21.62 32.91 -23.83
N VAL A 922 -20.37 32.77 -23.37
CA VAL A 922 -19.16 33.19 -24.10
C VAL A 922 -19.11 32.53 -25.48
N LYS A 923 -19.29 31.20 -25.54
CA LYS A 923 -19.29 30.46 -26.81
C LYS A 923 -20.35 30.95 -27.79
N VAL A 924 -21.58 31.24 -27.36
CA VAL A 924 -22.63 31.73 -28.26
C VAL A 924 -22.30 33.13 -28.81
N LEU A 925 -21.74 34.00 -27.97
CA LEU A 925 -21.31 35.34 -28.39
C LEU A 925 -20.14 35.29 -29.38
N VAL A 926 -19.18 34.41 -29.14
CA VAL A 926 -17.99 34.23 -30.00
C VAL A 926 -18.27 33.41 -31.27
N THR A 927 -19.19 32.43 -31.25
CA THR A 927 -19.44 31.57 -32.44
C THR A 927 -20.30 32.28 -33.49
N ASN A 928 -21.20 33.17 -33.07
CA ASN A 928 -21.97 34.00 -34.02
C ASN A 928 -21.09 35.03 -34.77
N ASN A 929 -19.85 35.25 -34.30
CA ASN A 929 -18.79 36.00 -34.97
C ASN A 929 -18.39 35.38 -36.33
N ASN A 930 -18.47 34.04 -36.46
CA ASN A 930 -18.04 33.33 -37.69
C ASN A 930 -19.16 33.12 -38.73
N LYS A 931 -20.44 33.32 -38.38
CA LYS A 931 -21.55 33.18 -39.34
C LYS A 931 -21.80 34.45 -40.16
N THR A 932 -21.57 35.63 -39.59
CA THR A 932 -21.70 36.92 -40.29
C THR A 932 -20.56 37.21 -41.29
N THR A 933 -19.41 36.57 -41.12
CA THR A 933 -18.27 36.66 -42.06
C THR A 933 -18.45 35.73 -43.27
N ALA A 934 -19.05 34.55 -43.09
CA ALA A 934 -19.36 33.63 -44.20
C ALA A 934 -20.42 34.18 -45.17
N GLU A 935 -21.31 35.07 -44.72
CA GLU A 935 -22.29 35.75 -45.61
C GLU A 935 -21.70 36.96 -46.37
N ARG A 936 -20.45 37.38 -46.08
CA ARG A 936 -19.78 38.51 -46.75
C ARG A 936 -18.64 38.10 -47.70
N GLN A 937 -18.18 36.86 -47.66
CA GLN A 937 -17.29 36.29 -48.67
C GLN A 937 -18.02 35.15 -49.37
N GLY A 938 -18.63 35.45 -50.51
CA GLY A 938 -19.14 34.43 -51.40
C GLY A 938 -17.99 33.58 -51.92
N ASP A 939 -17.95 32.31 -51.55
CA ASP A 939 -17.16 31.29 -52.22
C ASP A 939 -18.10 30.16 -52.70
N PRO A 940 -18.24 29.97 -54.03
CA PRO A 940 -19.22 29.08 -54.62
C PRO A 940 -18.66 27.69 -54.87
N HIS A 941 -18.38 26.86 -53.86
CA HIS A 941 -18.15 25.43 -54.09
C HIS A 941 -18.47 24.57 -52.85
N ALA A 942 -19.66 23.97 -52.86
CA ALA A 942 -19.97 22.77 -52.10
C ALA A 942 -20.61 21.74 -53.04
N ALA A 943 -19.76 20.85 -53.56
CA ALA A 943 -20.09 19.51 -54.03
C ALA A 943 -19.03 18.57 -53.44
#